data_AF-A0A8C7LGY2-F1
#
_entry.id   AF-A0A8C7LGY2-F1
#
_cell.length_a   1.000
_cell.length_b   1.000
_cell.length_c   1.000
_cell.angle_alpha   90.00
_cell.angle_beta   90.00
_cell.angle_gamma   90.00
#
_symmetry.space_group_name_H-M   'P 1'
#
loop_
_entity.id
_entity.type
_entity.pdbx_description
1 polymer ?
#
loop_
_entity_poly.entity_id
_entity_poly.type
_entity_poly.pdbx_seq_one_letter_code
_entity_poly.pdbx_strand_id
1 'polypeptide(L)'
;MSQFSAEAEAELQSLLRQLLKSIKDRISGAPSIECAEEILLHLEETDKNFHNYEFVKYLRQYVESSLGAVIEEETESCARGEGYAVGSVQDTLVHAVTRKTRESGEYKQMMQTLKNTMMVVVESLINKFEEDQLRKEEMHRESQHQQSNSHYTDNCSDSDSSFNQSYAFIKQEQLQVLAEKLDPSRPKEVRWEALQALCCAPPSDVLSCESWSGLQRLAPMILFCLLSTQDKVLRFFAKTFSCSPLNVTREIYTSLAKSLESDFLYHKLSLPTGSAGIDVNRQDITRLLKQMRLMNDFQKEVTTFWIRHPEKYMEEIIESTFSLLSINPEHGLEPQGSEKALKPMHLIALLDIKATWFKKWMHGYYSRTVVFRLLERKYKSLVSTAQRTLYTTKELEYMYFVHSLCVLGRLLMYTNGRKLFPVTVWKRKDPVSLTDLLVILISIMYQHPKPPHSDSSHAGVVHVLLRTLGDRTECAVECLYQTPVIETLLAPIITLLKGEQAKLNSPETSLIHIADTLARIATTERGLSLFLYERNLVSGEGEGISAAHVIVQFTQRLLAKELPLLRNAETSYGVSGAFIFVCRQMYNTCEGLQVLRPYGLHECIAAAWKKTSSLSERVPTPVPGAIPGTSSQELQNVVVWEETLLDNLLNFAATPKGLLLLQQTGAINECVTYMFSRFTKKLQVSRCEKFGYGVMVTQVAATAPGVVALHSSGFVQALVVEIWSVLECGREDVRVVHPKSTPMDPIDRSCLKSFLSLVNLLSSPHAMWELLGQQPLPNKAEYNLREMPTSITDLIDRLIAVNSDVKIHSLFNYEQSHTFGLRLLSVMCCNLDSLLLLESQYNISDMLLQCQKDNITDPSSDFIIDGLSVERNHILVRMSVIGGPSERRLPLRVLQKGTDPYPWPMFSSYPLPKYYILNLPKTTRCKQGKNYILEMAFSKASVMFLNPTMCFLYPPPVLADLLEKAVSYLSALPSECFFPPADYIGECGIVNPECLNLCLFVCRYGRHLNLLRDNSEQDLCLLMKHCQELLSQQRPLHNSPPPDTLQGAYPGHDWFASTVFLIMAGDMERALRLLLHLSTLLTSAFLWPARLHGSVHLPMEIAQSSIHPVYSCTAHYVEMLLKTEVPLVFSAFRMSGFTPSQMCVQWLGQCFWNYLDWSEICHYVSTCVVMGPDYQVYMCVAVLKHLQQDILQHTQTQDLQVFLKEEPIQGFRVSNYLEYMEGLERSYRTMVLTDMNNISQRVS
;
A
#
# COMPACT_ATOMS: atom_id res chain seq x y z
N MET A 1 -44.57 -13.91 19.32
CA MET A 1 -43.48 -14.89 19.15
C MET A 1 -44.04 -16.07 18.38
N SER A 2 -43.69 -16.20 17.10
CA SER A 2 -44.03 -17.35 16.27
C SER A 2 -42.80 -18.25 16.17
N GLN A 3 -42.83 -19.42 16.82
CA GLN A 3 -41.90 -20.49 16.50
C GLN A 3 -42.25 -21.05 15.11
N PHE A 4 -41.24 -21.45 14.33
CA PHE A 4 -41.48 -22.24 13.12
C PHE A 4 -42.22 -23.54 13.50
N SER A 5 -43.13 -24.01 12.64
CA SER A 5 -43.71 -25.34 12.82
C SER A 5 -42.65 -26.41 12.48
N ALA A 6 -42.74 -27.59 13.10
CA ALA A 6 -41.85 -28.71 12.80
C ALA A 6 -41.90 -29.13 11.32
N GLU A 7 -43.02 -28.87 10.64
CA GLU A 7 -43.18 -29.07 9.19
C GLU A 7 -42.31 -28.08 8.39
N ALA A 8 -42.30 -26.80 8.76
CA ALA A 8 -41.49 -25.78 8.11
C ALA A 8 -39.98 -25.97 8.39
N GLU A 9 -39.59 -26.50 9.55
CA GLU A 9 -38.20 -26.91 9.81
C GLU A 9 -37.77 -28.08 8.89
N ALA A 10 -38.64 -29.06 8.67
CA ALA A 10 -38.39 -30.19 7.77
C ALA A 10 -38.33 -29.75 6.29
N GLU A 11 -39.20 -28.83 5.88
CA GLU A 11 -39.18 -28.22 4.55
C GLU A 11 -37.87 -27.46 4.31
N LEU A 12 -37.49 -26.56 5.22
CA LEU A 12 -36.23 -25.82 5.16
C LEU A 12 -35.00 -26.75 5.13
N GLN A 13 -35.03 -27.84 5.90
CA GLN A 13 -34.01 -28.89 5.85
C GLN A 13 -33.90 -29.54 4.47
N SER A 14 -35.01 -29.78 3.79
CA SER A 14 -35.02 -30.37 2.44
C SER A 14 -34.47 -29.41 1.38
N LEU A 15 -34.87 -28.14 1.45
CA LEU A 15 -34.43 -27.08 0.53
C LEU A 15 -32.93 -26.80 0.66
N LEU A 16 -32.41 -26.77 1.90
CA LEU A 16 -30.98 -26.61 2.16
C LEU A 16 -30.15 -27.81 1.66
N ARG A 17 -30.65 -29.05 1.80
CA ARG A 17 -30.02 -30.24 1.19
C ARG A 17 -29.95 -30.13 -0.33
N GLN A 18 -31.00 -29.64 -0.97
CA GLN A 18 -31.04 -29.47 -2.42
C GLN A 18 -30.02 -28.43 -2.89
N LEU A 19 -29.94 -27.29 -2.21
CA LEU A 19 -28.94 -26.24 -2.47
C LEU A 19 -27.50 -26.76 -2.35
N LEU A 20 -27.18 -27.41 -1.22
CA LEU A 20 -25.87 -28.01 -0.98
C LEU A 20 -25.52 -29.08 -2.02
N LYS A 21 -26.50 -29.84 -2.50
CA LYS A 21 -26.31 -30.82 -3.58
C LYS A 21 -26.01 -30.17 -4.93
N SER A 22 -26.67 -29.05 -5.27
CA SER A 22 -26.41 -28.32 -6.53
C SER A 22 -25.08 -27.57 -6.58
N ILE A 23 -24.54 -27.19 -5.41
CA ILE A 23 -23.28 -26.43 -5.31
C ILE A 23 -22.09 -27.36 -4.95
N LYS A 24 -22.38 -28.62 -4.61
CA LYS A 24 -21.41 -29.65 -4.18
C LYS A 24 -20.14 -29.67 -5.02
N ASP A 25 -20.27 -29.71 -6.34
CA ASP A 25 -19.11 -29.87 -7.24
C ASP A 25 -18.17 -28.66 -7.19
N ARG A 26 -18.71 -27.44 -7.02
CA ARG A 26 -17.93 -26.21 -6.79
C ARG A 26 -17.22 -26.23 -5.44
N ILE A 27 -17.90 -26.69 -4.38
CA ILE A 27 -17.32 -26.82 -3.03
C ILE A 27 -16.20 -27.86 -3.03
N SER A 28 -16.38 -29.00 -3.71
CA SER A 28 -15.33 -30.03 -3.82
C SER A 28 -14.16 -29.66 -4.73
N GLY A 29 -14.33 -28.66 -5.60
CA GLY A 29 -13.25 -28.09 -6.42
C GLY A 29 -12.41 -27.03 -5.69
N ALA A 30 -12.81 -26.62 -4.48
CA ALA A 30 -12.10 -25.59 -3.72
C ALA A 30 -10.76 -26.13 -3.16
N PRO A 31 -9.64 -25.40 -3.33
CA PRO A 31 -8.31 -25.85 -2.87
C PRO A 31 -8.11 -25.76 -1.34
N SER A 32 -8.95 -25.03 -0.62
CA SER A 32 -8.96 -24.97 0.84
C SER A 32 -10.36 -24.71 1.40
N ILE A 33 -10.52 -24.92 2.70
CA ILE A 33 -11.78 -24.64 3.41
C ILE A 33 -12.10 -23.13 3.37
N GLU A 34 -11.11 -22.25 3.49
CA GLU A 34 -11.35 -20.79 3.40
C GLU A 34 -11.86 -20.40 2.01
N CYS A 35 -11.35 -21.04 0.96
CA CYS A 35 -11.80 -20.82 -0.42
C CYS A 35 -13.24 -21.35 -0.64
N ALA A 36 -13.61 -22.46 0.01
CA ALA A 36 -14.98 -22.95 0.01
C ALA A 36 -15.96 -22.02 0.77
N GLU A 37 -15.54 -21.44 1.90
CA GLU A 37 -16.30 -20.41 2.62
C GLU A 37 -16.47 -19.15 1.77
N GLU A 38 -15.43 -18.69 1.07
CA GLU A 38 -15.48 -17.54 0.16
C GLU A 38 -16.43 -17.79 -1.02
N ILE A 39 -16.39 -18.99 -1.63
CA ILE A 39 -17.36 -19.40 -2.67
C ILE A 39 -18.80 -19.35 -2.14
N LEU A 40 -19.05 -19.80 -0.90
CA LEU A 40 -20.38 -19.77 -0.28
C LEU A 40 -20.86 -18.35 0.05
N LEU A 41 -19.96 -17.47 0.51
CA LEU A 41 -20.27 -16.06 0.82
C LEU A 41 -20.62 -15.26 -0.44
N HIS A 42 -19.95 -15.54 -1.56
CA HIS A 42 -20.13 -14.85 -2.84
C HIS A 42 -21.06 -15.60 -3.81
N LEU A 43 -21.96 -16.48 -3.34
CA LEU A 43 -22.86 -17.25 -4.21
C LEU A 43 -23.79 -16.38 -5.08
N GLU A 44 -24.26 -15.25 -4.55
CA GLU A 44 -25.10 -14.30 -5.29
C GLU A 44 -24.34 -13.62 -6.45
N GLU A 45 -23.03 -13.40 -6.27
CA GLU A 45 -22.16 -12.79 -7.28
C GLU A 45 -21.58 -13.82 -8.27
N THR A 46 -21.50 -15.11 -7.89
CA THR A 46 -20.78 -16.16 -8.64
C THR A 46 -21.66 -17.26 -9.25
N ASP A 47 -22.94 -17.35 -8.89
CA ASP A 47 -23.89 -18.29 -9.52
C ASP A 47 -25.08 -17.57 -10.18
N LYS A 48 -25.13 -17.63 -11.52
CA LYS A 48 -26.24 -17.09 -12.32
C LYS A 48 -27.60 -17.73 -12.01
N ASN A 49 -27.63 -18.90 -11.35
CA ASN A 49 -28.84 -19.57 -10.90
C ASN A 49 -29.23 -19.24 -9.44
N PHE A 50 -28.52 -18.35 -8.75
CA PHE A 50 -28.73 -18.08 -7.32
C PHE A 50 -30.20 -17.79 -6.96
N HIS A 51 -30.87 -16.89 -7.69
CA HIS A 51 -32.28 -16.57 -7.46
C HIS A 51 -33.27 -17.67 -7.90
N ASN A 52 -32.82 -18.67 -8.66
CA ASN A 52 -33.66 -19.79 -9.12
C ASN A 52 -33.72 -20.94 -8.10
N TYR A 53 -32.85 -20.97 -7.08
CA TYR A 53 -32.90 -21.99 -6.03
C TYR A 53 -34.15 -21.86 -5.18
N GLU A 54 -34.89 -22.96 -4.99
CA GLU A 54 -36.11 -23.00 -4.17
C GLU A 54 -35.87 -22.53 -2.72
N PHE A 55 -34.69 -22.79 -2.17
CA PHE A 55 -34.26 -22.24 -0.87
C PHE A 55 -34.20 -20.70 -0.86
N VAL A 56 -33.68 -20.09 -1.93
CA VAL A 56 -33.57 -18.62 -2.04
C VAL A 56 -34.94 -17.99 -2.31
N LYS A 57 -35.82 -18.65 -3.06
CA LYS A 57 -37.23 -18.26 -3.22
C LYS A 57 -37.99 -18.31 -1.90
N TYR A 58 -37.81 -19.39 -1.12
CA TYR A 58 -38.40 -19.54 0.21
C TYR A 58 -37.94 -18.42 1.15
N LEU A 59 -36.63 -18.11 1.19
CA LEU A 59 -36.11 -17.01 2.00
C LEU A 59 -36.68 -15.65 1.55
N ARG A 60 -36.79 -15.39 0.24
CA ARG A 60 -37.42 -14.18 -0.29
C ARG A 60 -38.88 -14.06 0.18
N GLN A 61 -39.67 -15.12 0.05
CA GLN A 61 -41.07 -15.16 0.47
C GLN A 61 -41.21 -15.02 2.01
N TYR A 62 -40.29 -15.58 2.79
CA TYR A 62 -40.26 -15.41 4.25
C TYR A 62 -39.94 -13.97 4.66
N VAL A 63 -39.00 -13.32 3.96
CA VAL A 63 -38.69 -11.89 4.16
C VAL A 63 -39.87 -11.00 3.76
N GLU A 64 -40.50 -11.27 2.61
CA GLU A 64 -41.66 -10.54 2.10
C GLU A 64 -42.88 -10.67 3.03
N SER A 65 -43.19 -11.87 3.51
CA SER A 65 -44.29 -12.08 4.47
C SER A 65 -44.00 -11.54 5.88
N SER A 66 -42.73 -11.47 6.30
CA SER A 66 -42.36 -10.96 7.63
C SER A 66 -42.19 -9.44 7.68
N LEU A 67 -41.80 -8.80 6.57
CA LEU A 67 -41.48 -7.38 6.50
C LEU A 67 -42.32 -6.58 5.51
N GLY A 68 -43.14 -7.20 4.66
CA GLY A 68 -43.95 -6.52 3.65
C GLY A 68 -44.79 -5.39 4.23
N ALA A 69 -45.55 -5.66 5.30
CA ALA A 69 -46.35 -4.64 5.99
C ALA A 69 -45.51 -3.49 6.58
N VAL A 70 -44.30 -3.78 7.09
CA VAL A 70 -43.38 -2.77 7.65
C VAL A 70 -42.76 -1.92 6.53
N ILE A 71 -42.46 -2.54 5.39
CA ILE A 71 -41.96 -1.86 4.19
C ILE A 71 -43.06 -0.98 3.61
N GLU A 72 -44.31 -1.45 3.52
CA GLU A 72 -45.47 -0.67 3.09
C GLU A 72 -45.74 0.51 4.04
N GLU A 73 -45.76 0.30 5.36
CA GLU A 73 -45.96 1.35 6.36
C GLU A 73 -44.85 2.42 6.30
N GLU A 74 -43.58 2.01 6.20
CA GLU A 74 -42.46 2.96 6.07
C GLU A 74 -42.42 3.65 4.70
N THR A 75 -42.87 2.99 3.63
CA THR A 75 -43.01 3.62 2.30
C THR A 75 -44.12 4.66 2.30
N GLU A 76 -45.27 4.37 2.92
CA GLU A 76 -46.33 5.37 3.13
C GLU A 76 -45.91 6.51 4.06
N SER A 77 -45.19 6.21 5.15
CA SER A 77 -44.65 7.21 6.07
C SER A 77 -43.72 8.18 5.34
N CYS A 78 -42.81 7.66 4.52
CA CYS A 78 -41.90 8.47 3.71
C CYS A 78 -42.64 9.21 2.56
N ALA A 79 -43.75 8.67 2.04
CA ALA A 79 -44.55 9.34 1.00
C ALA A 79 -45.42 10.49 1.53
N ARG A 80 -45.73 10.52 2.84
CA ARG A 80 -46.49 11.62 3.48
C ARG A 80 -45.60 12.81 3.89
N GLY A 81 -44.27 12.64 3.87
CA GLY A 81 -43.29 13.64 4.27
C GLY A 81 -42.78 14.52 3.12
N GLU A 82 -43.48 15.62 2.85
CA GLU A 82 -43.09 16.75 1.99
C GLU A 82 -42.97 16.50 0.47
N GLY A 83 -43.53 17.43 -0.31
CA GLY A 83 -43.54 17.35 -1.77
C GLY A 83 -42.26 17.91 -2.40
N TYR A 84 -41.44 17.03 -2.98
CA TYR A 84 -40.28 17.39 -3.80
C TYR A 84 -40.27 16.66 -5.15
N ALA A 85 -39.60 17.26 -6.14
CA ALA A 85 -39.83 16.99 -7.56
C ALA A 85 -39.32 15.61 -8.06
N VAL A 86 -40.00 15.12 -9.10
CA VAL A 86 -39.80 13.81 -9.73
C VAL A 86 -38.44 13.72 -10.44
N GLY A 87 -37.69 12.63 -10.22
CA GLY A 87 -36.44 12.34 -10.93
C GLY A 87 -35.54 11.35 -10.19
N SER A 88 -34.71 11.83 -9.26
CA SER A 88 -33.66 11.05 -8.59
C SER A 88 -34.03 10.51 -7.20
N VAL A 89 -35.25 10.79 -6.71
CA VAL A 89 -35.63 10.57 -5.30
C VAL A 89 -35.87 9.09 -4.97
N GLN A 90 -36.13 8.22 -5.95
CA GLN A 90 -36.47 6.81 -5.69
C GLN A 90 -35.36 6.05 -4.96
N ASP A 91 -34.09 6.15 -5.37
CA ASP A 91 -32.99 5.48 -4.67
C ASP A 91 -32.78 6.04 -3.25
N THR A 92 -32.99 7.35 -3.07
CA THR A 92 -32.91 7.99 -1.74
C THR A 92 -34.03 7.52 -0.82
N LEU A 93 -35.25 7.36 -1.35
CA LEU A 93 -36.42 6.84 -0.64
C LEU A 93 -36.23 5.35 -0.31
N VAL A 94 -35.78 4.53 -1.26
CA VAL A 94 -35.47 3.11 -1.05
C VAL A 94 -34.39 2.94 0.02
N HIS A 95 -33.33 3.76 0.02
CA HIS A 95 -32.32 3.74 1.08
C HIS A 95 -32.87 4.19 2.45
N ALA A 96 -33.78 5.17 2.48
CA ALA A 96 -34.43 5.62 3.72
C ALA A 96 -35.35 4.54 4.31
N VAL A 97 -36.24 3.96 3.49
CA VAL A 97 -37.12 2.84 3.86
C VAL A 97 -36.27 1.65 4.32
N THR A 98 -35.29 1.20 3.51
CA THR A 98 -34.39 0.08 3.86
C THR A 98 -33.68 0.29 5.20
N ARG A 99 -33.21 1.51 5.49
CA ARG A 99 -32.56 1.83 6.78
C ARG A 99 -33.55 1.67 7.94
N LYS A 100 -34.74 2.27 7.85
CA LYS A 100 -35.77 2.17 8.89
C LYS A 100 -36.30 0.74 9.08
N THR A 101 -36.59 0.03 7.99
CA THR A 101 -36.98 -1.39 8.04
C THR A 101 -35.92 -2.24 8.73
N ARG A 102 -34.62 -1.99 8.50
CA ARG A 102 -33.52 -2.68 9.20
C ARG A 102 -33.42 -2.33 10.70
N GLU A 103 -33.88 -1.14 11.09
CA GLU A 103 -33.91 -0.68 12.48
C GLU A 103 -35.15 -1.17 13.24
N SER A 104 -36.21 -1.62 12.55
CA SER A 104 -37.45 -2.17 13.11
C SER A 104 -37.24 -3.33 14.10
N GLY A 105 -38.25 -3.56 14.97
CA GLY A 105 -38.24 -4.70 15.88
C GLY A 105 -38.47 -6.03 15.13
N GLU A 106 -39.27 -5.94 14.08
CA GLU A 106 -39.74 -7.01 13.20
C GLU A 106 -38.57 -7.61 12.41
N TYR A 107 -37.69 -6.77 11.84
CA TYR A 107 -36.45 -7.24 11.19
C TYR A 107 -35.52 -7.96 12.18
N LYS A 108 -35.34 -7.42 13.38
CA LYS A 108 -34.50 -8.03 14.42
C LYS A 108 -35.09 -9.37 14.89
N GLN A 109 -36.41 -9.45 15.05
CA GLN A 109 -37.11 -10.68 15.43
C GLN A 109 -37.06 -11.73 14.30
N MET A 110 -37.32 -11.33 13.05
CA MET A 110 -37.23 -12.20 11.88
C MET A 110 -35.82 -12.79 11.76
N MET A 111 -34.79 -11.95 11.82
CA MET A 111 -33.39 -12.37 11.70
C MET A 111 -32.97 -13.32 12.84
N GLN A 112 -33.37 -13.02 14.08
CA GLN A 112 -33.09 -13.90 15.23
C GLN A 112 -33.83 -15.25 15.13
N THR A 113 -35.07 -15.23 14.65
CA THR A 113 -35.88 -16.45 14.47
C THR A 113 -35.30 -17.33 13.37
N LEU A 114 -35.04 -16.75 12.19
CA LEU A 114 -34.40 -17.44 11.07
C LEU A 114 -33.04 -18.02 11.46
N LYS A 115 -32.20 -17.26 12.19
CA LYS A 115 -30.91 -17.74 12.68
C LYS A 115 -31.05 -18.94 13.61
N ASN A 116 -31.96 -18.89 14.58
CA ASN A 116 -32.18 -19.99 15.51
C ASN A 116 -32.65 -21.26 14.78
N THR A 117 -33.64 -21.13 13.90
CA THR A 117 -34.17 -22.24 13.09
C THR A 117 -33.12 -22.83 12.15
N MET A 118 -32.31 -21.98 11.51
CA MET A 118 -31.22 -22.43 10.64
C MET A 118 -30.16 -23.24 11.39
N MET A 119 -29.81 -22.86 12.63
CA MET A 119 -28.86 -23.66 13.42
C MET A 119 -29.41 -25.06 13.72
N VAL A 120 -30.66 -25.18 14.17
CA VAL A 120 -31.31 -26.47 14.44
C VAL A 120 -31.35 -27.35 13.18
N VAL A 121 -31.70 -26.76 12.04
CA VAL A 121 -31.72 -27.47 10.75
C VAL A 121 -30.32 -27.95 10.35
N VAL A 122 -29.28 -27.11 10.48
CA VAL A 122 -27.90 -27.44 10.15
C VAL A 122 -27.32 -28.50 11.10
N GLU A 123 -27.55 -28.40 12.40
CA GLU A 123 -27.16 -29.45 13.38
C GLU A 123 -27.82 -30.79 13.05
N SER A 124 -29.11 -30.79 12.68
CA SER A 124 -29.80 -32.00 12.21
C SER A 124 -29.27 -32.53 10.87
N LEU A 125 -28.72 -31.68 10.00
CA LEU A 125 -28.04 -32.11 8.78
C LEU A 125 -26.69 -32.77 9.06
N ILE A 126 -25.90 -32.21 9.97
CA ILE A 126 -24.60 -32.73 10.40
C ILE A 126 -24.79 -34.12 11.02
N ASN A 127 -25.69 -34.24 12.01
CA ASN A 127 -25.96 -35.52 12.68
C ASN A 127 -26.40 -36.62 11.68
N LYS A 128 -27.31 -36.31 10.75
CA LYS A 128 -27.73 -37.27 9.70
C LYS A 128 -26.60 -37.62 8.72
N PHE A 129 -25.68 -36.69 8.43
CA PHE A 129 -24.53 -36.97 7.58
C PHE A 129 -23.50 -37.87 8.27
N GLU A 130 -23.28 -37.68 9.57
CA GLU A 130 -22.45 -38.55 10.40
C GLU A 130 -23.04 -39.98 10.48
N GLU A 131 -24.36 -40.10 10.69
CA GLU A 131 -25.07 -41.40 10.61
C GLU A 131 -24.95 -42.07 9.23
N ASP A 132 -25.12 -41.32 8.13
CA ASP A 132 -25.00 -41.85 6.77
C ASP A 132 -23.55 -42.27 6.41
N GLN A 133 -22.53 -41.65 7.02
CA GLN A 133 -21.13 -42.07 6.86
C GLN A 133 -20.85 -43.36 7.63
N LEU A 134 -21.29 -43.47 8.89
CA LEU A 134 -21.14 -44.68 9.70
C LEU A 134 -21.78 -45.90 9.00
N ARG A 135 -22.97 -45.73 8.41
CA ARG A 135 -23.63 -46.79 7.62
C ARG A 135 -22.87 -47.17 6.34
N LYS A 136 -22.24 -46.21 5.66
CA LYS A 136 -21.40 -46.51 4.48
C LYS A 136 -20.14 -47.27 4.87
N GLU A 137 -19.52 -46.94 6.00
CA GLU A 137 -18.38 -47.67 6.53
C GLU A 137 -18.74 -49.11 6.93
N GLU A 138 -19.93 -49.34 7.51
CA GLU A 138 -20.47 -50.69 7.75
C GLU A 138 -20.69 -51.46 6.43
N MET A 139 -21.37 -50.87 5.44
CA MET A 139 -21.56 -51.52 4.13
C MET A 139 -20.23 -51.83 3.42
N HIS A 140 -19.21 -50.96 3.58
CA HIS A 140 -17.91 -51.22 2.98
C HIS A 140 -17.19 -52.40 3.66
N ARG A 141 -17.29 -52.54 4.99
CA ARG A 141 -16.79 -53.71 5.73
C ARG A 141 -17.46 -55.01 5.27
N GLU A 142 -18.78 -55.01 5.06
CA GLU A 142 -19.48 -56.19 4.53
C GLU A 142 -19.01 -56.55 3.12
N SER A 143 -18.82 -55.56 2.24
CA SER A 143 -18.34 -55.79 0.87
C SER A 143 -16.90 -56.33 0.80
N GLN A 144 -16.03 -55.91 1.72
CA GLN A 144 -14.65 -56.40 1.78
C GLN A 144 -14.55 -57.86 2.29
N HIS A 145 -15.50 -58.31 3.12
CA HIS A 145 -15.51 -59.69 3.64
C HIS A 145 -15.84 -60.77 2.59
N GLN A 146 -16.30 -60.42 1.39
CA GLN A 146 -16.61 -61.41 0.34
C GLN A 146 -15.53 -61.59 -0.74
N GLN A 147 -14.48 -60.75 -0.79
CA GLN A 147 -13.52 -60.76 -1.91
C GLN A 147 -12.07 -61.14 -1.59
N SER A 148 -11.66 -61.29 -0.33
CA SER A 148 -10.27 -61.60 0.04
C SER A 148 -10.11 -63.01 0.64
N ASN A 149 -10.06 -64.04 -0.21
CA ASN A 149 -9.73 -65.41 0.21
C ASN A 149 -8.65 -66.04 -0.70
N SER A 150 -7.47 -65.43 -0.75
CA SER A 150 -6.25 -66.01 -1.34
C SER A 150 -4.96 -65.36 -0.79
N HIS A 151 -4.07 -66.19 -0.25
CA HIS A 151 -2.67 -65.89 0.13
C HIS A 151 -1.81 -65.39 -1.08
N TYR A 152 -0.57 -64.88 -0.99
CA TYR A 152 0.54 -65.06 -0.02
C TYR A 152 1.47 -63.80 0.04
N THR A 153 2.47 -63.86 0.92
CA THR A 153 3.43 -62.82 1.41
C THR A 153 4.58 -62.40 0.46
N ASP A 154 5.09 -61.16 0.57
CA ASP A 154 6.40 -60.85 1.22
C ASP A 154 6.62 -59.34 1.53
N ASN A 155 7.59 -59.04 2.39
CA ASN A 155 7.84 -57.86 3.23
C ASN A 155 8.18 -56.50 2.54
N CYS A 156 7.75 -55.38 3.17
CA CYS A 156 8.62 -54.35 3.81
C CYS A 156 7.95 -52.96 3.97
N SER A 157 7.22 -52.68 5.06
CA SER A 157 7.13 -51.32 5.65
C SER A 157 6.49 -51.34 7.05
N ASP A 158 7.30 -51.20 8.11
CA ASP A 158 6.80 -51.09 9.49
C ASP A 158 6.34 -49.68 9.82
N SER A 159 5.03 -49.49 9.97
CA SER A 159 4.42 -48.46 10.84
C SER A 159 2.96 -48.81 11.09
N ASP A 160 2.77 -49.84 11.90
CA ASP A 160 1.47 -50.49 12.06
C ASP A 160 0.42 -49.63 12.76
N SER A 161 -0.82 -49.84 12.35
CA SER A 161 -2.01 -49.17 12.84
C SER A 161 -2.27 -49.43 14.34
N SER A 162 -2.57 -48.37 15.11
CA SER A 162 -2.84 -48.48 16.56
C SER A 162 -4.33 -48.51 16.94
N PHE A 163 -5.22 -48.81 15.98
CA PHE A 163 -6.67 -48.80 16.20
C PHE A 163 -7.30 -50.16 16.56
N ASN A 164 -6.56 -51.27 16.49
CA ASN A 164 -7.02 -52.59 16.96
C ASN A 164 -6.77 -52.81 18.47
N GLN A 165 -7.11 -51.83 19.31
CA GLN A 165 -7.38 -52.06 20.73
C GLN A 165 -8.88 -52.04 20.96
N SER A 166 -9.43 -53.20 21.31
CA SER A 166 -10.83 -53.38 21.67
C SER A 166 -11.21 -52.50 22.85
N TYR A 167 -12.04 -51.49 22.60
CA TYR A 167 -12.65 -50.68 23.66
C TYR A 167 -13.60 -51.54 24.49
N ALA A 168 -13.14 -51.96 25.67
CA ALA A 168 -13.99 -52.60 26.66
C ALA A 168 -14.80 -51.51 27.38
N PHE A 169 -16.08 -51.36 27.01
CA PHE A 169 -17.03 -50.54 27.76
C PHE A 169 -17.12 -51.02 29.21
N ILE A 170 -16.75 -50.16 30.16
CA ILE A 170 -16.80 -50.47 31.59
C ILE A 170 -18.14 -50.00 32.13
N LYS A 171 -18.91 -50.91 32.76
CA LYS A 171 -20.20 -50.55 33.37
C LYS A 171 -20.00 -49.69 34.61
N GLN A 172 -20.97 -48.83 34.93
CA GLN A 172 -20.93 -47.93 36.09
C GLN A 172 -20.67 -48.68 37.42
N GLU A 173 -21.27 -49.86 37.59
CA GLU A 173 -21.01 -50.79 38.71
C GLU A 173 -19.55 -51.24 38.80
N GLN A 174 -18.89 -51.48 37.66
CA GLN A 174 -17.48 -51.87 37.61
C GLN A 174 -16.55 -50.69 37.93
N LEU A 175 -16.90 -49.46 37.55
CA LEU A 175 -16.18 -48.25 37.97
C LEU A 175 -16.26 -48.02 39.48
N GLN A 176 -17.41 -48.31 40.10
CA GLN A 176 -17.58 -48.25 41.55
C GLN A 176 -16.71 -49.31 42.27
N VAL A 177 -16.68 -50.55 41.76
CA VAL A 177 -15.77 -51.60 42.25
C VAL A 177 -14.29 -51.23 42.04
N LEU A 178 -13.94 -50.53 40.95
CA LEU A 178 -12.57 -50.01 40.75
C LEU A 178 -12.22 -48.92 41.77
N ALA A 179 -13.14 -48.03 42.10
CA ALA A 179 -12.94 -47.02 43.16
C ALA A 179 -12.73 -47.66 44.54
N GLU A 180 -13.50 -48.70 44.90
CA GLU A 180 -13.32 -49.46 46.15
C GLU A 180 -12.00 -50.26 46.20
N LYS A 181 -11.52 -50.72 45.03
CA LYS A 181 -10.20 -51.37 44.91
C LYS A 181 -9.02 -50.39 44.99
N LEU A 182 -9.27 -49.10 44.75
CA LEU A 182 -8.29 -48.01 44.85
C LEU A 182 -8.14 -47.45 46.29
N ASP A 183 -8.95 -47.90 47.25
CA ASP A 183 -8.91 -47.44 48.64
C ASP A 183 -7.54 -47.63 49.32
N PRO A 184 -7.02 -46.66 50.11
CA PRO A 184 -5.71 -46.75 50.76
C PRO A 184 -5.50 -47.97 51.66
N SER A 185 -6.57 -48.59 52.18
CA SER A 185 -6.51 -49.80 52.99
C SER A 185 -6.25 -51.09 52.19
N ARG A 186 -6.24 -51.02 50.84
CA ARG A 186 -6.04 -52.17 49.94
C ARG A 186 -4.54 -52.39 49.59
N PRO A 187 -4.11 -53.64 49.34
CA PRO A 187 -2.75 -53.97 48.92
C PRO A 187 -2.31 -53.18 47.68
N LYS A 188 -1.00 -52.97 47.52
CA LYS A 188 -0.43 -52.19 46.40
C LYS A 188 -0.78 -52.83 45.05
N GLU A 189 -0.83 -54.15 45.02
CA GLU A 189 -1.08 -55.02 43.88
C GLU A 189 -2.54 -54.93 43.42
N VAL A 190 -3.48 -54.85 44.37
CA VAL A 190 -4.92 -54.67 44.08
C VAL A 190 -5.21 -53.26 43.57
N ARG A 191 -4.56 -52.24 44.17
CA ARG A 191 -4.64 -50.86 43.69
C ARG A 191 -3.99 -50.70 42.31
N TRP A 192 -2.91 -51.43 42.05
CA TRP A 192 -2.23 -51.46 40.75
C TRP A 192 -3.12 -52.01 39.62
N GLU A 193 -3.75 -53.17 39.83
CA GLU A 193 -4.66 -53.76 38.84
C GLU A 193 -5.85 -52.84 38.56
N ALA A 194 -6.41 -52.21 39.59
CA ALA A 194 -7.51 -51.25 39.45
C ALA A 194 -7.09 -49.99 38.68
N LEU A 195 -5.89 -49.45 38.92
CA LEU A 195 -5.37 -48.28 38.23
C LEU A 195 -5.02 -48.58 36.76
N GLN A 196 -4.49 -49.79 36.48
CA GLN A 196 -4.25 -50.25 35.12
C GLN A 196 -5.56 -50.45 34.34
N ALA A 197 -6.61 -51.00 34.96
CA ALA A 197 -7.93 -51.10 34.34
C ALA A 197 -8.55 -49.72 34.07
N LEU A 198 -8.41 -48.76 35.01
CA LEU A 198 -8.88 -47.39 34.84
C LEU A 198 -8.18 -46.66 33.69
N CYS A 199 -6.87 -46.86 33.50
CA CYS A 199 -6.12 -46.26 32.40
C CYS A 199 -6.47 -46.84 31.01
N CYS A 200 -7.14 -47.99 30.96
CA CYS A 200 -7.65 -48.61 29.73
C CYS A 200 -9.10 -48.20 29.41
N ALA A 201 -9.79 -47.52 30.33
CA ALA A 201 -11.16 -47.05 30.13
C ALA A 201 -11.23 -45.83 29.20
N PRO A 202 -12.32 -45.62 28.44
CA PRO A 202 -12.60 -44.35 27.81
C PRO A 202 -12.73 -43.24 28.86
N PRO A 203 -12.11 -42.05 28.68
CA PRO A 203 -12.28 -40.94 29.62
C PRO A 203 -13.75 -40.56 29.83
N SER A 204 -14.58 -40.58 28.78
CA SER A 204 -16.03 -40.36 28.83
C SER A 204 -16.75 -41.16 29.90
N ASP A 205 -16.39 -42.43 30.05
CA ASP A 205 -17.06 -43.40 30.90
C ASP A 205 -16.64 -43.21 32.37
N VAL A 206 -15.37 -42.83 32.58
CA VAL A 206 -14.85 -42.49 33.92
C VAL A 206 -15.44 -41.17 34.43
N LEU A 207 -15.63 -40.18 33.54
CA LEU A 207 -16.07 -38.83 33.86
C LEU A 207 -17.58 -38.72 34.10
N SER A 208 -18.38 -39.63 33.54
CA SER A 208 -19.84 -39.70 33.71
C SER A 208 -20.26 -40.42 34.99
N CYS A 209 -19.32 -41.00 35.74
CA CYS A 209 -19.61 -41.73 36.96
C CYS A 209 -19.94 -40.81 38.15
N GLU A 210 -21.11 -40.98 38.76
CA GLU A 210 -21.54 -40.27 39.99
C GLU A 210 -20.53 -40.43 41.15
N SER A 211 -19.74 -41.51 41.13
CA SER A 211 -18.67 -41.79 42.10
C SER A 211 -17.38 -40.99 41.86
N TRP A 212 -17.31 -40.10 40.86
CA TRP A 212 -16.13 -39.26 40.61
C TRP A 212 -15.70 -38.46 41.85
N SER A 213 -16.66 -38.05 42.70
CA SER A 213 -16.38 -37.38 43.97
C SER A 213 -15.67 -38.24 45.03
N GLY A 214 -15.76 -39.57 44.92
CA GLY A 214 -14.96 -40.52 45.70
C GLY A 214 -13.55 -40.69 45.12
N LEU A 215 -13.45 -40.86 43.79
CA LEU A 215 -12.18 -40.92 43.06
C LEU A 215 -11.35 -39.62 43.17
N GLN A 216 -12.01 -38.45 43.26
CA GLN A 216 -11.38 -37.14 43.51
C GLN A 216 -10.51 -37.14 44.77
N ARG A 217 -10.92 -37.81 45.86
CA ARG A 217 -10.10 -37.90 47.10
C ARG A 217 -8.85 -38.76 46.93
N LEU A 218 -8.80 -39.59 45.89
CA LEU A 218 -7.71 -40.48 45.56
C LEU A 218 -6.79 -39.92 44.46
N ALA A 219 -7.13 -38.79 43.84
CA ALA A 219 -6.29 -38.15 42.82
C ALA A 219 -4.84 -37.87 43.27
N PRO A 220 -4.56 -37.43 44.52
CA PRO A 220 -3.18 -37.32 45.02
C PRO A 220 -2.47 -38.68 45.15
N MET A 221 -3.22 -39.77 45.35
CA MET A 221 -2.73 -41.14 45.53
C MET A 221 -2.42 -41.82 44.19
N ILE A 222 -3.26 -41.59 43.16
CA ILE A 222 -2.99 -41.93 41.76
C ILE A 222 -1.67 -41.29 41.29
N LEU A 223 -1.39 -40.08 41.78
CA LEU A 223 -0.14 -39.35 41.55
C LEU A 223 1.03 -39.87 42.41
N PHE A 224 0.79 -40.25 43.67
CA PHE A 224 1.81 -40.81 44.56
C PHE A 224 2.34 -42.19 44.08
N CYS A 225 1.55 -42.94 43.31
CA CYS A 225 1.95 -44.20 42.70
C CYS A 225 2.84 -44.05 41.44
N LEU A 226 3.30 -42.84 41.07
CA LEU A 226 4.12 -42.56 39.88
C LEU A 226 5.54 -43.20 39.84
N LEU A 227 5.89 -44.05 40.81
CA LEU A 227 7.20 -44.71 40.89
C LEU A 227 7.41 -45.88 39.90
N SER A 228 6.36 -46.36 39.20
CA SER A 228 6.49 -47.51 38.28
C SER A 228 5.77 -47.43 36.91
N THR A 229 4.68 -46.65 36.74
CA THR A 229 4.03 -46.48 35.42
C THR A 229 3.66 -45.02 35.11
N GLN A 230 4.65 -44.29 34.60
CA GLN A 230 4.46 -42.87 34.26
C GLN A 230 3.64 -42.65 32.98
N ASP A 231 3.89 -43.42 31.91
CA ASP A 231 3.42 -43.07 30.57
C ASP A 231 1.93 -43.37 30.34
N LYS A 232 1.37 -44.38 30.98
CA LYS A 232 -0.07 -44.70 30.86
C LYS A 232 -0.94 -43.64 31.55
N VAL A 233 -0.52 -43.19 32.74
CA VAL A 233 -1.21 -42.14 33.52
C VAL A 233 -1.10 -40.77 32.84
N LEU A 234 0.06 -40.41 32.30
CA LEU A 234 0.20 -39.16 31.53
C LEU A 234 -0.57 -39.18 30.21
N ARG A 235 -0.66 -40.32 29.51
CA ARG A 235 -1.54 -40.48 28.34
C ARG A 235 -3.02 -40.38 28.73
N PHE A 236 -3.42 -40.90 29.88
CA PHE A 236 -4.77 -40.71 30.41
C PHE A 236 -5.05 -39.22 30.60
N PHE A 237 -4.22 -38.50 31.37
CA PHE A 237 -4.40 -37.04 31.56
C PHE A 237 -4.40 -36.26 30.24
N ALA A 238 -3.54 -36.60 29.28
CA ALA A 238 -3.55 -35.98 27.94
C ALA A 238 -4.87 -36.19 27.20
N LYS A 239 -5.38 -37.42 27.14
CA LYS A 239 -6.72 -37.72 26.57
C LYS A 239 -7.84 -37.02 27.35
N THR A 240 -7.68 -36.89 28.67
CA THR A 240 -8.66 -36.21 29.54
C THR A 240 -8.71 -34.71 29.19
N PHE A 241 -7.57 -34.04 29.02
CA PHE A 241 -7.54 -32.63 28.61
C PHE A 241 -8.21 -32.36 27.25
N SER A 242 -8.20 -33.32 26.31
CA SER A 242 -8.85 -33.18 25.00
C SER A 242 -10.36 -33.51 25.00
N CYS A 243 -10.88 -34.26 25.98
CA CYS A 243 -12.20 -34.89 25.90
C CYS A 243 -13.16 -34.63 27.08
N SER A 244 -12.81 -33.75 28.04
CA SER A 244 -13.52 -33.66 29.34
C SER A 244 -14.37 -32.41 29.57
N PRO A 245 -15.42 -32.50 30.40
CA PRO A 245 -16.18 -31.34 30.87
C PRO A 245 -15.35 -30.42 31.79
N LEU A 246 -15.68 -29.13 31.74
CA LEU A 246 -14.82 -28.00 32.16
C LEU A 246 -14.42 -28.00 33.64
N ASN A 247 -15.33 -28.39 34.53
CA ASN A 247 -15.06 -28.52 35.96
C ASN A 247 -13.95 -29.55 36.24
N VAL A 248 -13.98 -30.68 35.52
CA VAL A 248 -13.00 -31.76 35.70
C VAL A 248 -11.66 -31.37 35.08
N THR A 249 -11.65 -30.75 33.89
CA THR A 249 -10.43 -30.23 33.25
C THR A 249 -9.68 -29.24 34.16
N ARG A 250 -10.41 -28.34 34.82
CA ARG A 250 -9.89 -27.38 35.81
C ARG A 250 -9.29 -28.07 37.04
N GLU A 251 -9.99 -29.04 37.59
CA GLU A 251 -9.57 -29.77 38.80
C GLU A 251 -8.36 -30.65 38.54
N ILE A 252 -8.29 -31.29 37.37
CA ILE A 252 -7.11 -32.03 36.91
C ILE A 252 -5.93 -31.08 36.72
N TYR A 253 -6.12 -29.94 36.04
CA TYR A 253 -5.05 -28.97 35.82
C TYR A 253 -4.48 -28.42 37.13
N THR A 254 -5.34 -27.96 38.04
CA THR A 254 -4.94 -27.43 39.35
C THR A 254 -4.36 -28.49 40.29
N SER A 255 -4.79 -29.76 40.18
CA SER A 255 -4.18 -30.87 40.93
C SER A 255 -2.80 -31.25 40.39
N LEU A 256 -2.62 -31.28 39.06
CA LEU A 256 -1.32 -31.48 38.42
C LEU A 256 -0.34 -30.36 38.80
N ALA A 257 -0.81 -29.10 38.78
CA ALA A 257 -0.03 -27.95 39.22
C ALA A 257 0.38 -28.09 40.69
N LYS A 258 -0.56 -28.32 41.62
CA LYS A 258 -0.27 -28.53 43.06
C LYS A 258 0.66 -29.70 43.33
N SER A 259 0.60 -30.77 42.53
CA SER A 259 1.56 -31.87 42.62
C SER A 259 2.96 -31.40 42.28
N LEU A 260 3.11 -30.68 41.16
CA LEU A 260 4.39 -30.10 40.77
C LEU A 260 4.90 -29.12 41.83
N GLU A 261 4.02 -28.26 42.37
CA GLU A 261 4.36 -27.39 43.51
C GLU A 261 4.90 -28.20 44.70
N SER A 262 4.25 -29.31 45.05
CA SER A 262 4.71 -30.19 46.12
C SER A 262 6.01 -30.93 45.79
N ASP A 263 6.18 -31.43 44.56
CA ASP A 263 7.43 -32.07 44.10
C ASP A 263 8.61 -31.10 44.23
N PHE A 264 8.44 -29.84 43.82
CA PHE A 264 9.48 -28.80 43.93
C PHE A 264 9.74 -28.32 45.37
N LEU A 265 8.79 -28.47 46.29
CA LEU A 265 8.95 -28.11 47.72
C LEU A 265 9.52 -29.26 48.56
N TYR A 266 9.16 -30.51 48.28
CA TYR A 266 9.58 -31.68 49.05
C TYR A 266 10.84 -32.37 48.48
N HIS A 267 10.98 -32.49 47.15
CA HIS A 267 12.20 -33.02 46.55
C HIS A 267 13.18 -31.88 46.31
N LYS A 268 14.17 -31.72 47.22
CA LYS A 268 15.35 -30.88 47.01
C LYS A 268 16.23 -31.44 45.86
N LEU A 269 15.82 -31.19 44.63
CA LEU A 269 16.63 -31.42 43.44
C LEU A 269 17.71 -30.33 43.36
N SER A 270 18.86 -30.64 43.95
CA SER A 270 20.07 -29.82 43.82
C SER A 270 20.77 -30.04 42.48
N LEU A 271 21.43 -28.98 42.04
CA LEU A 271 22.29 -28.98 40.86
C LEU A 271 23.66 -29.56 41.24
N PRO A 272 24.18 -30.60 40.54
CA PRO A 272 25.49 -31.16 40.84
C PRO A 272 26.61 -30.13 40.73
N THR A 273 27.53 -30.11 41.69
CA THR A 273 28.65 -29.16 41.71
C THR A 273 29.79 -29.67 40.81
N GLY A 274 29.72 -29.41 39.50
CA GLY A 274 30.80 -29.79 38.56
C GLY A 274 30.44 -29.57 37.08
N SER A 275 31.32 -30.04 36.18
CA SER A 275 31.08 -30.06 34.72
C SER A 275 30.12 -31.17 34.27
N ALA A 276 29.59 -31.97 35.19
CA ALA A 276 28.53 -32.91 34.92
C ALA A 276 27.20 -32.17 34.75
N GLY A 277 26.64 -32.21 33.54
CA GLY A 277 25.27 -31.76 33.30
C GLY A 277 24.26 -32.59 34.12
N ILE A 278 23.04 -32.08 34.29
CA ILE A 278 21.97 -32.93 34.83
C ILE A 278 21.70 -34.05 33.81
N ASP A 279 21.74 -35.30 34.26
CA ASP A 279 21.40 -36.44 33.42
C ASP A 279 19.89 -36.45 33.14
N VAL A 280 19.50 -36.24 31.87
CA VAL A 280 18.11 -36.28 31.42
C VAL A 280 17.51 -37.69 31.59
N ASN A 281 18.35 -38.73 31.65
CA ASN A 281 17.93 -40.12 31.86
C ASN A 281 17.61 -40.46 33.32
N ARG A 282 17.88 -39.56 34.29
CA ARG A 282 17.36 -39.73 35.66
C ARG A 282 15.84 -39.73 35.64
N GLN A 283 15.25 -40.81 36.16
CA GLN A 283 13.80 -41.01 36.21
C GLN A 283 13.07 -39.85 36.90
N ASP A 284 13.64 -39.26 37.96
CA ASP A 284 13.07 -38.09 38.67
C ASP A 284 12.89 -36.87 37.76
N ILE A 285 13.84 -36.65 36.85
CA ILE A 285 13.89 -35.47 35.98
C ILE A 285 13.10 -35.72 34.70
N THR A 286 13.15 -36.94 34.15
CA THR A 286 12.18 -37.40 33.15
C THR A 286 10.73 -37.31 33.67
N ARG A 287 10.51 -37.53 34.98
CA ARG A 287 9.20 -37.39 35.64
C ARG A 287 8.66 -35.98 35.48
N LEU A 288 9.41 -35.02 36.04
CA LEU A 288 9.06 -33.60 36.02
C LEU A 288 8.97 -33.05 34.59
N LEU A 289 9.90 -33.40 33.70
CA LEU A 289 9.89 -32.91 32.32
C LEU A 289 8.63 -33.32 31.56
N LYS A 290 8.18 -34.57 31.67
CA LYS A 290 6.95 -35.02 30.99
C LYS A 290 5.69 -34.38 31.60
N GLN A 291 5.63 -34.17 32.92
CA GLN A 291 4.53 -33.46 33.59
C GLN A 291 4.47 -31.97 33.19
N MET A 292 5.61 -31.26 33.28
CA MET A 292 5.73 -29.85 32.88
C MET A 292 5.46 -29.67 31.38
N ARG A 293 5.81 -30.65 30.53
CA ARG A 293 5.49 -30.65 29.09
C ARG A 293 3.99 -30.72 28.85
N LEU A 294 3.31 -31.68 29.47
CA LEU A 294 1.85 -31.83 29.35
C LEU A 294 1.13 -30.55 29.76
N MET A 295 1.54 -29.94 30.88
CA MET A 295 1.02 -28.67 31.36
C MET A 295 1.27 -27.51 30.37
N ASN A 296 2.47 -27.42 29.80
CA ASN A 296 2.86 -26.39 28.82
C ASN A 296 2.14 -26.55 27.48
N ASP A 297 1.95 -27.79 27.00
CA ASP A 297 1.24 -28.06 25.75
C ASP A 297 -0.25 -27.74 25.91
N PHE A 298 -0.89 -28.11 27.03
CA PHE A 298 -2.24 -27.62 27.37
C PHE A 298 -2.32 -26.09 27.42
N GLN A 299 -1.32 -25.40 27.98
CA GLN A 299 -1.30 -23.93 28.03
C GLN A 299 -1.15 -23.25 26.66
N LYS A 300 -0.60 -23.95 25.66
CA LYS A 300 -0.63 -23.50 24.26
C LYS A 300 -2.00 -23.76 23.62
N GLU A 301 -2.75 -24.74 24.09
CA GLU A 301 -4.04 -25.10 23.48
C GLU A 301 -5.20 -24.28 24.07
N VAL A 302 -5.31 -24.20 25.40
CA VAL A 302 -6.42 -23.60 26.15
C VAL A 302 -6.88 -22.21 25.65
N THR A 303 -5.96 -21.47 25.03
CA THR A 303 -6.20 -20.16 24.43
C THR A 303 -7.26 -20.13 23.31
N THR A 304 -7.50 -21.24 22.61
CA THR A 304 -8.54 -21.36 21.58
C THR A 304 -9.94 -21.45 22.18
N PHE A 305 -10.07 -22.02 23.37
CA PHE A 305 -11.36 -22.33 24.00
C PHE A 305 -11.84 -21.25 24.96
N TRP A 306 -10.93 -20.42 25.48
CA TRP A 306 -11.21 -19.34 26.44
C TRP A 306 -12.45 -18.47 26.17
N ILE A 307 -12.74 -18.11 24.91
CA ILE A 307 -13.91 -17.26 24.56
C ILE A 307 -15.23 -17.99 24.84
N ARG A 308 -15.22 -19.33 24.80
CA ARG A 308 -16.39 -20.19 25.05
C ARG A 308 -16.59 -20.49 26.54
N HIS A 309 -15.85 -19.84 27.44
CA HIS A 309 -15.73 -20.24 28.86
C HIS A 309 -15.84 -19.05 29.85
N PRO A 310 -16.26 -19.29 31.10
CA PRO A 310 -16.34 -18.24 32.12
C PRO A 310 -14.97 -17.65 32.51
N GLU A 311 -14.88 -16.33 32.75
CA GLU A 311 -13.63 -15.64 33.14
C GLU A 311 -12.96 -16.29 34.37
N LYS A 312 -13.73 -16.75 35.36
CA LYS A 312 -13.21 -17.43 36.56
C LYS A 312 -12.42 -18.70 36.25
N TYR A 313 -12.86 -19.53 35.29
CA TYR A 313 -12.14 -20.75 34.91
C TYR A 313 -10.74 -20.43 34.37
N MET A 314 -10.65 -19.34 33.60
CA MET A 314 -9.40 -18.85 33.04
C MET A 314 -8.51 -18.18 34.10
N GLU A 315 -9.08 -17.36 34.98
CA GLU A 315 -8.35 -16.71 36.08
C GLU A 315 -7.77 -17.76 37.05
N GLU A 316 -8.52 -18.80 37.41
CA GLU A 316 -8.05 -19.92 38.24
C GLU A 316 -6.90 -20.71 37.57
N ILE A 317 -6.98 -20.97 36.26
CA ILE A 317 -5.90 -21.65 35.51
C ILE A 317 -4.65 -20.76 35.42
N ILE A 318 -4.79 -19.47 35.10
CA ILE A 318 -3.68 -18.52 35.03
C ILE A 318 -3.01 -18.33 36.40
N GLU A 319 -3.82 -18.16 37.45
CA GLU A 319 -3.33 -18.01 38.82
C GLU A 319 -2.62 -19.28 39.31
N SER A 320 -3.16 -20.47 39.04
CA SER A 320 -2.49 -21.74 39.36
C SER A 320 -1.15 -21.91 38.62
N THR A 321 -1.02 -21.42 37.39
CA THR A 321 0.25 -21.44 36.66
C THR A 321 1.25 -20.41 37.23
N PHE A 322 0.80 -19.20 37.57
CA PHE A 322 1.68 -18.19 38.19
C PHE A 322 2.10 -18.56 39.61
N SER A 323 1.23 -19.23 40.39
CA SER A 323 1.54 -19.82 41.69
C SER A 323 2.75 -20.77 41.57
N LEU A 324 2.64 -21.80 40.72
CA LEU A 324 3.71 -22.76 40.46
C LEU A 324 5.00 -22.07 39.98
N LEU A 325 4.90 -21.12 39.05
CA LEU A 325 6.07 -20.38 38.56
C LEU A 325 6.73 -19.48 39.61
N SER A 326 6.01 -19.08 40.66
CA SER A 326 6.49 -18.16 41.70
C SER A 326 7.26 -18.84 42.85
N ILE A 327 7.32 -20.17 42.86
CA ILE A 327 7.99 -20.94 43.93
C ILE A 327 9.49 -20.64 43.97
N ASN A 328 9.92 -20.08 45.10
CA ASN A 328 11.31 -19.94 45.49
C ASN A 328 11.60 -20.87 46.68
N PRO A 329 12.40 -21.93 46.52
CA PRO A 329 12.71 -22.88 47.60
C PRO A 329 13.68 -22.33 48.68
N GLU A 330 14.05 -21.05 48.61
CA GLU A 330 14.99 -20.38 49.54
C GLU A 330 14.24 -19.62 50.65
N HIS A 331 13.64 -20.34 51.61
CA HIS A 331 13.24 -19.78 52.90
C HIS A 331 13.58 -20.73 54.05
N GLY A 332 14.84 -20.69 54.46
CA GLY A 332 15.42 -21.31 55.65
C GLY A 332 16.85 -20.78 55.82
N LEU A 333 17.31 -20.54 57.05
CA LEU A 333 18.55 -19.80 57.32
C LEU A 333 19.80 -20.45 56.67
N GLU A 334 20.76 -19.61 56.27
CA GLU A 334 22.06 -20.01 55.68
C GLU A 334 22.85 -20.97 56.60
N PRO A 335 23.79 -21.76 56.04
CA PRO A 335 25.16 -21.25 55.95
C PRO A 335 25.75 -21.25 54.53
N GLN A 336 26.82 -20.46 54.38
CA GLN A 336 27.59 -20.28 53.16
C GLN A 336 28.08 -21.61 52.54
N GLY A 337 27.79 -21.81 51.24
CA GLY A 337 28.33 -22.92 50.45
C GLY A 337 27.42 -24.15 50.40
N SER A 338 26.25 -24.05 49.78
CA SER A 338 25.46 -25.22 49.39
C SER A 338 24.65 -25.00 48.11
N GLU A 339 24.29 -26.13 47.49
CA GLU A 339 23.80 -26.32 46.13
C GLU A 339 22.55 -25.50 45.78
N LYS A 340 22.51 -24.93 44.57
CA LYS A 340 21.33 -24.24 44.05
C LYS A 340 20.22 -25.23 43.69
N ALA A 341 18.98 -24.90 44.07
CA ALA A 341 17.81 -25.73 43.79
C ALA A 341 17.20 -25.45 42.39
N LEU A 342 16.66 -26.50 41.76
CA LEU A 342 15.97 -26.44 40.48
C LEU A 342 14.58 -25.79 40.61
N LYS A 343 14.30 -24.70 39.88
CA LYS A 343 13.00 -23.99 39.86
C LYS A 343 12.09 -24.46 38.70
N PRO A 344 10.74 -24.39 38.85
CA PRO A 344 9.77 -24.74 37.79
C PRO A 344 9.99 -23.99 36.47
N MET A 345 10.35 -22.70 36.55
CA MET A 345 10.61 -21.84 35.40
C MET A 345 11.79 -22.33 34.53
N HIS A 346 12.77 -23.02 35.13
CA HIS A 346 13.89 -23.59 34.37
C HIS A 346 13.43 -24.75 33.46
N LEU A 347 12.48 -25.57 33.91
CA LEU A 347 11.94 -26.67 33.09
C LEU A 347 11.03 -26.16 31.97
N ILE A 348 10.23 -25.13 32.21
CA ILE A 348 9.44 -24.49 31.13
C ILE A 348 10.34 -23.81 30.10
N ALA A 349 11.42 -23.14 30.52
CA ALA A 349 12.38 -22.54 29.59
C ALA A 349 13.08 -23.59 28.70
N LEU A 350 13.31 -24.81 29.21
CA LEU A 350 13.83 -25.93 28.42
C LEU A 350 12.79 -26.48 27.42
N LEU A 351 11.52 -26.57 27.84
CA LEU A 351 10.42 -27.16 27.06
C LEU A 351 9.78 -26.19 26.04
N ASP A 352 9.90 -24.88 26.25
CA ASP A 352 9.44 -23.83 25.33
C ASP A 352 10.33 -22.59 25.43
N ILE A 353 11.49 -22.68 24.80
CA ILE A 353 12.50 -21.61 24.71
C ILE A 353 11.92 -20.30 24.16
N LYS A 354 10.89 -20.37 23.30
CA LYS A 354 10.28 -19.21 22.62
C LYS A 354 9.07 -18.60 23.35
N ALA A 355 8.71 -19.11 24.54
CA ALA A 355 7.56 -18.67 25.33
C ALA A 355 6.24 -18.66 24.53
N THR A 356 6.01 -19.68 23.69
CA THR A 356 4.83 -19.76 22.81
C THR A 356 3.51 -19.80 23.57
N TRP A 357 3.46 -20.42 24.76
CA TRP A 357 2.29 -20.38 25.65
C TRP A 357 1.92 -18.93 26.00
N PHE A 358 2.88 -18.14 26.51
CA PHE A 358 2.69 -16.75 26.88
C PHE A 358 2.39 -15.86 25.67
N LYS A 359 3.00 -16.13 24.51
CA LYS A 359 2.68 -15.44 23.24
C LYS A 359 1.19 -15.59 22.90
N LYS A 360 0.62 -16.80 23.03
CA LYS A 360 -0.81 -17.03 22.78
C LYS A 360 -1.67 -16.36 23.86
N TRP A 361 -1.26 -16.41 25.12
CA TRP A 361 -1.96 -15.74 26.22
C TRP A 361 -2.14 -14.23 25.98
N MET A 362 -1.10 -13.58 25.46
CA MET A 362 -1.08 -12.13 25.19
C MET A 362 -1.78 -11.70 23.89
N HIS A 363 -2.45 -12.63 23.18
CA HIS A 363 -3.19 -12.34 21.95
C HIS A 363 -4.64 -11.87 22.22
N GLY A 364 -5.35 -12.52 23.15
CA GLY A 364 -6.72 -12.16 23.53
C GLY A 364 -6.79 -10.95 24.47
N TYR A 365 -7.77 -10.06 24.29
CA TYR A 365 -7.94 -8.90 25.17
C TYR A 365 -8.26 -9.30 26.62
N TYR A 366 -9.20 -10.25 26.79
CA TYR A 366 -9.71 -10.70 28.08
C TYR A 366 -8.60 -11.38 28.91
N SER A 367 -7.85 -12.32 28.32
CA SER A 367 -6.78 -13.08 28.98
C SER A 367 -5.62 -12.17 29.38
N ARG A 368 -5.20 -11.30 28.45
CA ARG A 368 -4.17 -10.29 28.68
C ARG A 368 -4.52 -9.35 29.85
N THR A 369 -5.80 -9.04 30.04
CA THR A 369 -6.25 -8.17 31.15
C THR A 369 -6.12 -8.86 32.50
N VAL A 370 -6.50 -10.14 32.60
CA VAL A 370 -6.30 -10.97 33.80
C VAL A 370 -4.81 -11.18 34.10
N VAL A 371 -4.00 -11.47 33.07
CA VAL A 371 -2.53 -11.61 33.18
C VAL A 371 -1.89 -10.35 33.76
N PHE A 372 -2.18 -9.16 33.21
CA PHE A 372 -1.65 -7.91 33.75
C PHE A 372 -2.11 -7.65 35.19
N ARG A 373 -3.40 -7.87 35.49
CA ARG A 373 -3.99 -7.70 36.83
C ARG A 373 -3.27 -8.55 37.89
N LEU A 374 -2.99 -9.82 37.57
CA LEU A 374 -2.32 -10.75 38.49
C LEU A 374 -0.82 -10.46 38.64
N LEU A 375 -0.12 -10.12 37.55
CA LEU A 375 1.29 -9.73 37.59
C LEU A 375 1.51 -8.41 38.35
N GLU A 376 0.60 -7.45 38.23
CA GLU A 376 0.68 -6.17 38.95
C GLU A 376 0.41 -6.33 40.45
N ARG A 377 -0.64 -7.08 40.81
CA ARG A 377 -1.16 -7.14 42.20
C ARG A 377 -0.54 -8.24 43.07
N LYS A 378 -0.24 -9.43 42.53
CA LYS A 378 0.19 -10.60 43.31
C LYS A 378 1.59 -11.09 42.95
N TYR A 379 1.90 -11.17 41.65
CA TYR A 379 3.08 -11.90 41.15
C TYR A 379 4.17 -10.99 40.56
N LYS A 380 4.26 -9.74 41.02
CA LYS A 380 5.22 -8.73 40.52
C LYS A 380 6.68 -9.20 40.61
N SER A 381 6.99 -10.07 41.57
CA SER A 381 8.30 -10.71 41.75
C SER A 381 8.73 -11.56 40.55
N LEU A 382 7.82 -12.21 39.81
CA LEU A 382 8.13 -13.00 38.61
C LEU A 382 8.84 -12.19 37.52
N VAL A 383 8.56 -10.89 37.45
CA VAL A 383 9.18 -9.97 36.49
C VAL A 383 10.61 -9.57 36.93
N SER A 384 10.92 -9.70 38.23
CA SER A 384 12.19 -9.28 38.83
C SER A 384 13.24 -10.40 39.00
N THR A 385 12.83 -11.67 39.00
CA THR A 385 13.66 -12.82 39.39
C THR A 385 14.57 -13.38 38.28
N ALA A 386 15.28 -12.51 37.56
CA ALA A 386 16.27 -12.92 36.56
C ALA A 386 17.67 -13.18 37.18
N GLN A 387 17.91 -14.37 37.77
CA GLN A 387 19.25 -14.79 38.25
C GLN A 387 19.43 -16.32 38.45
N ARG A 388 20.17 -16.96 37.53
CA ARG A 388 21.03 -18.18 37.65
C ARG A 388 20.59 -19.36 38.59
N THR A 389 19.91 -20.49 38.24
CA THR A 389 20.17 -21.63 37.27
C THR A 389 21.18 -22.72 37.77
N LEU A 390 21.56 -23.88 37.14
CA LEU A 390 21.80 -24.28 35.71
C LEU A 390 22.22 -25.80 35.46
N TYR A 391 21.90 -26.45 34.32
CA TYR A 391 22.63 -27.63 33.72
C TYR A 391 23.96 -27.13 33.06
N THR A 392 25.17 -27.63 33.37
CA THR A 392 26.46 -27.12 32.77
C THR A 392 26.53 -25.59 32.64
N THR A 393 26.85 -24.89 33.73
CA THR A 393 26.62 -23.46 34.11
C THR A 393 26.72 -22.31 33.09
N LYS A 394 26.29 -22.47 31.83
CA LYS A 394 26.08 -21.44 30.80
C LYS A 394 24.83 -21.68 29.92
N GLU A 395 24.46 -22.93 29.61
CA GLU A 395 23.43 -23.26 28.59
C GLU A 395 21.96 -23.08 29.04
N LEU A 396 21.58 -23.57 30.23
CA LEU A 396 20.28 -23.23 30.84
C LEU A 396 20.16 -21.74 31.23
N GLU A 397 21.27 -21.02 31.47
CA GLU A 397 21.26 -19.54 31.63
C GLU A 397 20.85 -18.88 30.33
N TYR A 398 21.45 -19.34 29.23
CA TYR A 398 21.18 -18.88 27.89
C TYR A 398 19.69 -19.02 27.54
N MET A 399 19.13 -20.23 27.72
CA MET A 399 17.73 -20.50 27.41
C MET A 399 16.77 -19.71 28.30
N TYR A 400 17.04 -19.62 29.60
CA TYR A 400 16.23 -18.81 30.51
C TYR A 400 16.30 -17.30 30.18
N PHE A 401 17.48 -16.79 29.83
CA PHE A 401 17.67 -15.41 29.40
C PHE A 401 16.91 -15.09 28.11
N VAL A 402 17.01 -15.96 27.09
CA VAL A 402 16.28 -15.83 25.82
C VAL A 402 14.76 -15.88 26.04
N HIS A 403 14.27 -16.80 26.87
CA HIS A 403 12.85 -16.88 27.23
C HIS A 403 12.38 -15.59 27.94
N SER A 404 13.16 -15.10 28.90
CA SER A 404 12.88 -13.87 29.66
C SER A 404 12.84 -12.64 28.75
N LEU A 405 13.77 -12.53 27.79
CA LEU A 405 13.75 -11.51 26.74
C LEU A 405 12.46 -11.58 25.91
N CYS A 406 12.05 -12.78 25.48
CA CYS A 406 10.84 -12.96 24.68
C CYS A 406 9.57 -12.53 25.44
N VAL A 407 9.47 -12.85 26.73
CA VAL A 407 8.40 -12.37 27.62
C VAL A 407 8.45 -10.85 27.78
N LEU A 408 9.63 -10.29 28.05
CA LEU A 408 9.83 -8.87 28.29
C LEU A 408 9.44 -8.02 27.07
N GLY A 409 9.92 -8.36 25.87
CA GLY A 409 9.54 -7.64 24.66
C GLY A 409 8.05 -7.75 24.33
N ARG A 410 7.39 -8.87 24.69
CA ARG A 410 5.93 -9.02 24.59
C ARG A 410 5.16 -8.12 25.56
N LEU A 411 5.70 -7.87 26.76
CA LEU A 411 5.15 -6.89 27.70
C LEU A 411 5.31 -5.46 27.16
N LEU A 412 6.51 -5.11 26.66
CA LEU A 412 6.83 -3.77 26.15
C LEU A 412 5.97 -3.33 24.95
N MET A 413 5.46 -4.26 24.13
CA MET A 413 4.51 -3.92 23.04
C MET A 413 3.20 -3.26 23.53
N TYR A 414 2.85 -3.37 24.82
CA TYR A 414 1.60 -2.88 25.37
C TYR A 414 1.81 -1.76 26.40
N THR A 415 0.96 -0.72 26.34
CA THR A 415 0.99 0.46 27.22
C THR A 415 1.06 0.09 28.71
N ASN A 416 0.21 -0.82 29.17
CA ASN A 416 0.21 -1.27 30.57
C ASN A 416 1.45 -2.11 30.95
N GLY A 417 2.11 -2.76 29.99
CA GLY A 417 3.39 -3.44 30.24
C GLY A 417 4.55 -2.44 30.38
N ARG A 418 4.52 -1.32 29.65
CA ARG A 418 5.50 -0.23 29.78
C ARG A 418 5.35 0.55 31.10
N LYS A 419 4.12 0.71 31.61
CA LYS A 419 3.84 1.27 32.95
C LYS A 419 4.42 0.46 34.12
N LEU A 420 4.91 -0.76 33.90
CA LEU A 420 5.63 -1.52 34.93
C LEU A 420 7.01 -0.92 35.24
N PHE A 421 7.52 -0.04 34.38
CA PHE A 421 8.79 0.68 34.56
C PHE A 421 8.56 2.05 35.21
N PRO A 422 9.49 2.52 36.08
CA PRO A 422 10.81 1.94 36.32
C PRO A 422 10.80 0.76 37.33
N VAL A 423 11.68 -0.23 37.12
CA VAL A 423 11.75 -1.46 37.93
C VAL A 423 12.99 -1.46 38.84
N THR A 424 12.79 -1.70 40.13
CA THR A 424 13.88 -1.87 41.10
C THR A 424 14.54 -3.25 40.93
N VAL A 425 15.83 -3.28 40.63
CA VAL A 425 16.61 -4.52 40.47
C VAL A 425 17.53 -4.71 41.68
N TRP A 426 17.52 -5.88 42.31
CA TRP A 426 18.19 -6.17 43.60
C TRP A 426 19.67 -5.74 43.72
N LYS A 427 20.39 -5.58 42.59
CA LYS A 427 21.81 -5.20 42.53
C LYS A 427 22.09 -3.78 42.02
N ARG A 428 21.07 -2.98 41.72
CA ARG A 428 21.20 -1.58 41.29
C ARG A 428 20.47 -0.69 42.30
N LYS A 429 21.14 0.35 42.82
CA LYS A 429 20.52 1.30 43.77
C LYS A 429 19.41 2.11 43.10
N ASP A 430 19.63 2.50 41.85
CA ASP A 430 18.69 3.29 41.06
C ASP A 430 17.72 2.38 40.29
N PRO A 431 16.42 2.73 40.23
CA PRO A 431 15.42 1.94 39.52
C PRO A 431 15.64 2.06 38.01
N VAL A 432 15.58 0.93 37.30
CA VAL A 432 15.87 0.87 35.86
C VAL A 432 14.67 1.40 35.08
N SER A 433 14.86 2.49 34.33
CA SER A 433 13.83 3.05 33.44
C SER A 433 13.64 2.20 32.17
N LEU A 434 12.57 2.48 31.42
CA LEU A 434 12.34 1.88 30.11
C LEU A 434 13.49 2.17 29.13
N THR A 435 13.99 3.41 29.14
CA THR A 435 15.11 3.87 28.30
C THR A 435 16.41 3.15 28.68
N ASP A 436 16.71 3.03 29.99
CA ASP A 436 17.89 2.29 30.47
C ASP A 436 17.87 0.82 30.02
N LEU A 437 16.70 0.19 30.09
CA LEU A 437 16.52 -1.20 29.64
C LEU A 437 16.84 -1.33 28.14
N LEU A 438 16.35 -0.41 27.31
CA LEU A 438 16.59 -0.45 25.86
C LEU A 438 18.08 -0.22 25.52
N VAL A 439 18.74 0.73 26.20
CA VAL A 439 20.19 0.95 26.08
C VAL A 439 20.98 -0.30 26.48
N ILE A 440 20.57 -1.00 27.55
CA ILE A 440 21.17 -2.27 27.97
C ILE A 440 20.93 -3.37 26.91
N LEU A 441 19.72 -3.50 26.36
CA LEU A 441 19.40 -4.46 25.31
C LEU A 441 20.25 -4.23 24.05
N ILE A 442 20.34 -2.98 23.59
CA ILE A 442 21.14 -2.61 22.43
C ILE A 442 22.64 -2.88 22.70
N SER A 443 23.13 -2.60 23.91
CA SER A 443 24.50 -2.99 24.32
C SER A 443 24.73 -4.49 24.29
N ILE A 444 23.75 -5.30 24.73
CA ILE A 444 23.81 -6.77 24.67
C ILE A 444 23.89 -7.28 23.23
N MET A 445 23.25 -6.59 22.28
CA MET A 445 23.24 -6.96 20.86
C MET A 445 24.65 -7.00 20.24
N TYR A 446 25.60 -6.16 20.69
CA TYR A 446 26.93 -6.05 20.08
C TYR A 446 28.13 -6.31 21.00
N GLN A 447 27.98 -6.19 22.33
CA GLN A 447 29.11 -6.32 23.28
C GLN A 447 29.32 -7.74 23.84
N HIS A 448 28.34 -8.64 23.76
CA HIS A 448 28.43 -9.98 24.38
C HIS A 448 28.92 -11.08 23.40
N PRO A 449 29.74 -12.05 23.86
CA PRO A 449 30.31 -13.08 22.98
C PRO A 449 29.27 -14.11 22.53
N LYS A 450 29.44 -14.67 21.32
CA LYS A 450 28.65 -15.81 20.85
C LYS A 450 28.90 -17.04 21.74
N PRO A 451 27.87 -17.80 22.17
CA PRO A 451 28.09 -19.12 22.76
C PRO A 451 28.61 -20.10 21.70
N PRO A 452 29.37 -21.14 22.08
CA PRO A 452 29.91 -22.10 21.12
C PRO A 452 28.85 -23.03 20.49
N HIS A 453 27.66 -23.17 21.11
CA HIS A 453 26.62 -24.12 20.69
C HIS A 453 25.21 -23.50 20.76
N SER A 454 24.73 -22.91 19.65
CA SER A 454 23.30 -22.84 19.22
C SER A 454 23.09 -21.81 18.09
N ASP A 455 22.22 -22.13 17.14
CA ASP A 455 21.91 -21.26 15.97
C ASP A 455 21.12 -19.99 16.32
N SER A 456 20.49 -19.95 17.49
CA SER A 456 19.76 -18.79 17.98
C SER A 456 20.69 -17.86 18.75
N SER A 457 21.26 -16.82 18.12
CA SER A 457 22.15 -15.86 18.80
C SER A 457 21.39 -14.85 19.69
N HIS A 458 22.03 -14.40 20.79
CA HIS A 458 21.49 -13.36 21.68
C HIS A 458 21.13 -12.10 20.89
N ALA A 459 22.02 -11.68 19.98
CA ALA A 459 21.83 -10.56 19.08
C ALA A 459 20.58 -10.72 18.20
N GLY A 460 20.34 -11.92 17.65
CA GLY A 460 19.15 -12.21 16.85
C GLY A 460 17.83 -12.12 17.64
N VAL A 461 17.84 -12.52 18.92
CA VAL A 461 16.65 -12.40 19.79
C VAL A 461 16.37 -10.93 20.13
N VAL A 462 17.39 -10.18 20.56
CA VAL A 462 17.26 -8.73 20.82
C VAL A 462 16.84 -7.98 19.56
N HIS A 463 17.42 -8.31 18.41
CA HIS A 463 17.05 -7.78 17.11
C HIS A 463 15.57 -7.99 16.79
N VAL A 464 15.06 -9.21 16.96
CA VAL A 464 13.63 -9.52 16.78
C VAL A 464 12.76 -8.70 17.74
N LEU A 465 13.20 -8.43 18.97
CA LEU A 465 12.46 -7.57 19.89
C LEU A 465 12.43 -6.11 19.41
N LEU A 466 13.59 -5.50 19.13
CA LEU A 466 13.68 -4.12 18.63
C LEU A 466 12.84 -3.94 17.35
N ARG A 467 12.90 -4.92 16.44
CA ARG A 467 12.01 -5.02 15.27
C ARG A 467 10.53 -4.97 15.67
N THR A 468 10.07 -5.86 16.56
CA THR A 468 8.65 -5.87 16.98
C THR A 468 8.19 -4.62 17.73
N LEU A 469 9.11 -3.89 18.38
CA LEU A 469 8.81 -2.59 18.99
C LEU A 469 8.70 -1.48 17.93
N GLY A 470 9.54 -1.52 16.89
CA GLY A 470 9.50 -0.59 15.76
C GLY A 470 8.28 -0.78 14.84
N ASP A 471 7.78 -2.00 14.69
CA ASP A 471 6.61 -2.31 13.84
C ASP A 471 5.27 -1.72 14.36
N ARG A 472 5.25 -1.10 15.56
CA ARG A 472 4.09 -0.38 16.11
C ARG A 472 4.47 1.05 16.49
N THR A 473 3.93 2.03 15.77
CA THR A 473 4.22 3.47 15.93
C THR A 473 4.10 3.97 17.38
N GLU A 474 2.98 3.69 18.06
CA GLU A 474 2.76 4.07 19.47
C GLU A 474 3.83 3.50 20.43
N CYS A 475 4.34 2.30 20.13
CA CYS A 475 5.36 1.64 20.94
C CYS A 475 6.76 2.23 20.64
N ALA A 476 7.05 2.47 19.36
CA ALA A 476 8.30 3.05 18.91
C ALA A 476 8.54 4.46 19.49
N VAL A 477 7.47 5.27 19.66
CA VAL A 477 7.54 6.59 20.33
C VAL A 477 8.05 6.51 21.76
N GLU A 478 7.45 5.65 22.59
CA GLU A 478 7.81 5.55 24.01
C GLU A 478 9.10 4.74 24.23
N CYS A 479 9.55 3.96 23.24
CA CYS A 479 10.73 3.10 23.34
C CYS A 479 11.93 3.60 22.51
N LEU A 480 11.82 3.58 21.19
CA LEU A 480 12.95 3.72 20.25
C LEU A 480 13.30 5.17 19.91
N TYR A 481 12.33 6.08 19.96
CA TYR A 481 12.49 7.49 19.61
C TYR A 481 13.06 8.35 20.76
N GLN A 482 13.63 7.71 21.78
CA GLN A 482 14.27 8.40 22.90
C GLN A 482 15.73 8.70 22.53
N THR A 483 16.18 9.94 22.73
CA THR A 483 17.53 10.39 22.34
C THR A 483 18.66 9.44 22.79
N PRO A 484 18.70 8.94 24.05
CA PRO A 484 19.77 8.03 24.48
C PRO A 484 19.77 6.67 23.75
N VAL A 485 18.62 6.25 23.24
CA VAL A 485 18.48 5.00 22.46
C VAL A 485 19.05 5.18 21.05
N ILE A 486 18.77 6.33 20.41
CA ILE A 486 19.34 6.69 19.10
C ILE A 486 20.86 6.88 19.21
N GLU A 487 21.35 7.59 20.23
CA GLU A 487 22.78 7.74 20.52
C GLU A 487 23.48 6.38 20.70
N THR A 488 22.87 5.45 21.44
CA THR A 488 23.44 4.11 21.66
C THR A 488 23.49 3.28 20.37
N LEU A 489 22.52 3.43 19.47
CA LEU A 489 22.54 2.79 18.13
C LEU A 489 23.63 3.38 17.22
N LEU A 490 23.88 4.69 17.31
CA LEU A 490 24.84 5.40 16.46
C LEU A 490 26.27 5.38 17.00
N ALA A 491 26.48 5.18 18.30
CA ALA A 491 27.81 5.18 18.91
C ALA A 491 28.83 4.26 18.21
N PRO A 492 28.52 3.00 17.84
CA PRO A 492 29.46 2.15 17.10
C PRO A 492 29.82 2.71 15.72
N ILE A 493 28.87 3.37 15.04
CA ILE A 493 29.05 3.99 13.72
C ILE A 493 29.97 5.22 13.84
N ILE A 494 29.75 6.05 14.86
CA ILE A 494 30.57 7.23 15.16
C ILE A 494 32.02 6.84 15.49
N THR A 495 32.23 5.79 16.29
CA THR A 495 33.57 5.25 16.59
C THR A 495 34.28 4.76 15.32
N LEU A 496 33.58 4.04 14.44
CA LEU A 496 34.14 3.59 13.16
C LEU A 496 34.46 4.76 12.21
N LEU A 497 33.63 5.81 12.18
CA LEU A 497 33.89 7.04 11.41
C LEU A 497 35.13 7.81 11.90
N LYS A 498 35.43 7.73 13.20
CA LYS A 498 36.65 8.30 13.80
C LYS A 498 37.92 7.44 13.57
N GLY A 499 37.78 6.26 12.95
CA GLY A 499 38.88 5.33 12.70
C GLY A 499 39.30 4.49 13.91
N GLU A 500 38.52 4.52 14.99
CA GLU A 500 38.79 3.78 16.23
C GLU A 500 38.20 2.35 16.17
N GLN A 501 38.77 1.42 16.94
CA GLN A 501 38.21 0.07 17.08
C GLN A 501 36.94 0.09 17.94
N ALA A 502 35.77 0.03 17.29
CA ALA A 502 34.51 -0.24 17.96
C ALA A 502 34.52 -1.64 18.61
N LYS A 503 34.01 -1.75 19.85
CA LYS A 503 33.89 -3.00 20.61
C LYS A 503 32.76 -3.89 20.05
N LEU A 504 32.97 -4.45 18.86
CA LEU A 504 32.01 -5.27 18.12
C LEU A 504 32.52 -6.71 17.98
N ASN A 505 31.83 -7.69 18.58
CA ASN A 505 32.28 -9.09 18.54
C ASN A 505 32.05 -9.78 17.19
N SER A 506 30.99 -9.39 16.46
CA SER A 506 30.77 -9.80 15.07
C SER A 506 30.27 -8.60 14.28
N PRO A 507 31.19 -7.77 13.73
CA PRO A 507 30.88 -6.43 13.23
C PRO A 507 29.81 -6.44 12.14
N GLU A 508 29.92 -7.35 11.17
CA GLU A 508 29.01 -7.47 10.04
C GLU A 508 27.54 -7.66 10.47
N THR A 509 27.25 -8.75 11.20
CA THR A 509 25.90 -9.03 11.74
C THR A 509 25.38 -7.94 12.68
N SER A 510 26.23 -7.37 13.52
CA SER A 510 25.85 -6.29 14.45
C SER A 510 25.43 -5.03 13.69
N LEU A 511 26.21 -4.65 12.67
CA LEU A 511 25.93 -3.50 11.80
C LEU A 511 24.64 -3.71 10.98
N ILE A 512 24.37 -4.93 10.49
CA ILE A 512 23.11 -5.25 9.80
C ILE A 512 21.90 -5.15 10.74
N HIS A 513 22.02 -5.59 12.00
CA HIS A 513 20.95 -5.46 12.99
C HIS A 513 20.69 -3.99 13.40
N ILE A 514 21.75 -3.19 13.56
CA ILE A 514 21.65 -1.74 13.76
C ILE A 514 20.94 -1.10 12.56
N ALA A 515 21.35 -1.42 11.32
CA ALA A 515 20.76 -0.88 10.10
C ALA A 515 19.27 -1.24 9.94
N ASP A 516 18.83 -2.49 10.13
CA ASP A 516 17.40 -2.84 10.06
C ASP A 516 16.57 -2.19 11.19
N THR A 517 17.19 -1.83 12.32
CA THR A 517 16.53 -1.04 13.39
C THR A 517 16.41 0.43 12.99
N LEU A 518 17.49 1.05 12.49
CA LEU A 518 17.50 2.45 12.02
C LEU A 518 16.55 2.65 10.83
N ALA A 519 16.50 1.70 9.89
CA ALA A 519 15.59 1.74 8.76
C ALA A 519 14.12 1.81 9.21
N ARG A 520 13.71 0.99 10.19
CA ARG A 520 12.33 1.00 10.74
C ARG A 520 11.98 2.32 11.43
N ILE A 521 12.94 2.96 12.08
CA ILE A 521 12.75 4.30 12.65
C ILE A 521 12.51 5.30 11.50
N ALA A 522 13.37 5.30 10.49
CA ALA A 522 13.26 6.18 9.32
C ALA A 522 11.98 5.97 8.47
N THR A 523 11.40 4.76 8.43
CA THR A 523 10.12 4.51 7.73
C THR A 523 8.93 5.29 8.34
N THR A 524 9.02 5.70 9.61
CA THR A 524 7.95 6.43 10.29
C THR A 524 8.17 7.94 10.22
N GLU A 525 7.10 8.71 10.01
CA GLU A 525 7.20 10.18 9.89
C GLU A 525 7.86 10.84 11.10
N ARG A 526 7.46 10.47 12.32
CA ARG A 526 8.10 10.97 13.53
C ARG A 526 9.56 10.53 13.63
N GLY A 527 9.87 9.25 13.37
CA GLY A 527 11.26 8.76 13.40
C GLY A 527 12.16 9.42 12.35
N LEU A 528 11.64 9.71 11.16
CA LEU A 528 12.31 10.47 10.10
C LEU A 528 12.58 11.91 10.56
N SER A 529 11.58 12.60 11.13
CA SER A 529 11.77 13.98 11.62
C SER A 529 12.88 14.09 12.67
N LEU A 530 13.02 13.09 13.55
CA LEU A 530 14.13 13.01 14.52
C LEU A 530 15.48 12.88 13.80
N PHE A 531 15.55 12.05 12.75
CA PHE A 531 16.81 11.85 12.01
C PHE A 531 17.24 13.07 11.19
N LEU A 532 16.28 13.84 10.67
CA LEU A 532 16.55 15.01 9.83
C LEU A 532 16.85 16.27 10.66
N TYR A 533 16.07 16.54 11.71
CA TYR A 533 16.07 17.84 12.39
C TYR A 533 16.73 17.86 13.77
N GLU A 534 16.73 16.77 14.55
CA GLU A 534 17.35 16.78 15.87
C GLU A 534 18.88 16.76 15.78
N ARG A 535 19.51 17.84 16.27
CA ARG A 535 20.97 18.03 16.31
C ARG A 535 21.56 17.66 17.68
N ASN A 536 21.19 16.47 18.18
CA ASN A 536 21.56 16.02 19.52
C ASN A 536 22.99 15.42 19.61
N LEU A 537 23.64 15.14 18.47
CA LEU A 537 24.97 14.53 18.42
C LEU A 537 26.05 15.60 18.27
N VAL A 538 27.22 15.42 18.91
CA VAL A 538 28.32 16.41 18.85
C VAL A 538 29.38 15.98 17.83
N SER A 539 29.72 16.89 16.91
CA SER A 539 30.82 16.75 15.96
C SER A 539 32.19 16.63 16.65
N GLY A 540 33.21 16.14 15.93
CA GLY A 540 34.60 16.35 16.33
C GLY A 540 35.00 17.82 16.47
N GLU A 541 34.23 18.72 15.83
CA GLU A 541 34.43 20.17 15.82
C GLU A 541 33.48 20.93 16.77
N GLY A 542 32.63 20.22 17.53
CA GLY A 542 31.71 20.82 18.51
C GLY A 542 30.34 21.27 18.00
N GLU A 543 30.10 21.28 16.68
CA GLU A 543 28.76 21.54 16.13
C GLU A 543 27.78 20.38 16.34
N GLY A 544 26.48 20.71 16.45
CA GLY A 544 25.39 19.75 16.55
C GLY A 544 25.05 19.09 15.21
N ILE A 545 25.30 17.79 15.11
CA ILE A 545 25.06 16.92 13.94
C ILE A 545 23.72 16.18 14.08
N SER A 546 23.01 15.99 12.96
CA SER A 546 21.81 15.13 12.91
C SER A 546 22.14 13.66 12.64
N ALA A 547 21.28 12.74 13.10
CA ALA A 547 21.50 11.31 12.89
C ALA A 547 21.61 10.92 11.40
N ALA A 548 20.87 11.59 10.51
CA ALA A 548 20.95 11.38 9.07
C ALA A 548 22.37 11.63 8.53
N HIS A 549 23.03 12.73 8.93
CA HIS A 549 24.39 13.07 8.49
C HIS A 549 25.40 11.96 8.83
N VAL A 550 25.34 11.42 10.05
CA VAL A 550 26.22 10.32 10.51
C VAL A 550 26.02 9.05 9.67
N ILE A 551 24.75 8.67 9.43
CA ILE A 551 24.40 7.47 8.65
C ILE A 551 24.88 7.62 7.20
N VAL A 552 24.73 8.81 6.61
CA VAL A 552 25.06 9.09 5.21
C VAL A 552 26.57 9.11 4.99
N GLN A 553 27.33 9.82 5.83
CA GLN A 553 28.79 9.82 5.76
C GLN A 553 29.38 8.41 5.92
N PHE A 554 28.82 7.59 6.84
CA PHE A 554 29.23 6.21 6.99
C PHE A 554 28.95 5.39 5.72
N THR A 555 27.78 5.56 5.12
CA THR A 555 27.38 4.88 3.87
C THR A 555 28.28 5.27 2.70
N GLN A 556 28.64 6.55 2.56
CA GLN A 556 29.59 7.03 1.53
C GLN A 556 30.98 6.41 1.69
N ARG A 557 31.59 6.48 2.89
CA ARG A 557 32.92 5.89 3.14
C ARG A 557 32.94 4.36 3.01
N LEU A 558 31.81 3.71 3.28
CA LEU A 558 31.63 2.27 3.08
C LEU A 558 31.60 1.92 1.58
N LEU A 559 30.87 2.69 0.76
CA LEU A 559 30.85 2.54 -0.71
C LEU A 559 32.22 2.83 -1.34
N ALA A 560 32.93 3.86 -0.86
CA ALA A 560 34.26 4.24 -1.32
C ALA A 560 35.37 3.25 -0.90
N LYS A 561 35.10 2.30 0.01
CA LYS A 561 36.06 1.37 0.63
C LYS A 561 37.20 2.08 1.41
N GLU A 562 36.87 3.23 2.01
CA GLU A 562 37.83 4.07 2.74
C GLU A 562 38.03 3.67 4.21
N LEU A 563 37.13 2.86 4.78
CA LEU A 563 37.19 2.41 6.18
C LEU A 563 38.29 1.33 6.38
N PRO A 564 39.44 1.63 7.03
CA PRO A 564 40.60 0.74 7.02
C PRO A 564 40.37 -0.56 7.80
N LEU A 565 39.59 -0.50 8.88
CA LEU A 565 39.27 -1.63 9.76
C LEU A 565 38.35 -2.67 9.11
N LEU A 566 37.73 -2.34 7.97
CA LEU A 566 36.85 -3.24 7.21
C LEU A 566 37.52 -3.75 5.91
N ARG A 567 38.78 -3.40 5.62
CA ARG A 567 39.47 -3.83 4.38
C ARG A 567 39.85 -5.31 4.31
N ASN A 568 39.98 -5.99 5.45
CA ASN A 568 40.65 -7.30 5.54
C ASN A 568 39.70 -8.50 5.58
N ALA A 569 38.39 -8.29 5.54
CA ALA A 569 37.46 -9.33 5.14
C ALA A 569 36.93 -8.98 3.75
N GLU A 570 36.42 -9.97 3.04
CA GLU A 570 35.58 -9.81 1.85
C GLU A 570 34.21 -9.23 2.29
N THR A 571 34.25 -8.02 2.89
CA THR A 571 33.17 -7.49 3.73
C THR A 571 31.91 -7.33 2.91
N SER A 572 30.86 -7.99 3.40
CA SER A 572 29.75 -8.36 2.54
C SER A 572 28.99 -7.17 1.97
N TYR A 573 28.55 -7.36 0.73
CA TYR A 573 27.50 -6.57 0.10
C TYR A 573 26.25 -6.42 0.99
N GLY A 574 26.04 -7.31 1.98
CA GLY A 574 24.99 -7.23 2.98
C GLY A 574 25.08 -6.02 3.93
N VAL A 575 26.28 -5.62 4.39
CA VAL A 575 26.41 -4.42 5.26
C VAL A 575 26.16 -3.15 4.46
N SER A 576 26.79 -3.04 3.29
CA SER A 576 26.60 -1.91 2.38
C SER A 576 25.13 -1.78 1.96
N GLY A 577 24.52 -2.88 1.53
CA GLY A 577 23.09 -2.92 1.19
C GLY A 577 22.18 -2.53 2.35
N ALA A 578 22.50 -2.96 3.58
CA ALA A 578 21.71 -2.60 4.76
C ALA A 578 21.77 -1.09 5.07
N PHE A 579 22.94 -0.44 4.97
CA PHE A 579 23.08 1.00 5.21
C PHE A 579 22.54 1.87 4.08
N ILE A 580 22.69 1.44 2.82
CA ILE A 580 22.00 2.09 1.69
C ILE A 580 20.48 1.97 1.87
N PHE A 581 19.96 0.84 2.38
CA PHE A 581 18.55 0.69 2.69
C PHE A 581 18.06 1.62 3.82
N VAL A 582 18.88 1.95 4.82
CA VAL A 582 18.55 3.04 5.78
C VAL A 582 18.44 4.38 5.05
N CYS A 583 19.40 4.69 4.18
CA CYS A 583 19.36 5.91 3.39
C CYS A 583 18.11 5.99 2.49
N ARG A 584 17.70 4.86 1.89
CA ARG A 584 16.47 4.73 1.09
C ARG A 584 15.22 5.12 1.84
N GLN A 585 15.06 4.68 3.10
CA GLN A 585 13.89 5.07 3.90
C GLN A 585 13.81 6.59 4.11
N MET A 586 14.95 7.31 4.06
CA MET A 586 15.00 8.77 4.13
C MET A 586 14.75 9.42 2.76
N TYR A 587 15.51 9.05 1.71
CA TYR A 587 15.42 9.71 0.40
C TYR A 587 14.17 9.34 -0.43
N ASN A 588 13.43 8.28 -0.06
CA ASN A 588 12.11 7.99 -0.67
C ASN A 588 11.05 9.05 -0.34
N THR A 589 11.35 10.01 0.55
CA THR A 589 10.47 11.14 0.88
C THR A 589 11.00 12.45 0.29
N CYS A 590 10.09 13.34 -0.11
CA CYS A 590 10.46 14.63 -0.70
C CYS A 590 11.28 15.51 0.24
N GLU A 591 11.02 15.41 1.54
CA GLU A 591 11.67 16.11 2.65
C GLU A 591 13.07 15.54 2.93
N GLY A 592 13.16 14.23 3.15
CA GLY A 592 14.44 13.55 3.37
C GLY A 592 15.39 13.70 2.17
N LEU A 593 14.88 13.65 0.93
CA LEU A 593 15.71 13.88 -0.26
C LEU A 593 16.33 15.29 -0.28
N GLN A 594 15.62 16.33 0.17
CA GLN A 594 16.17 17.68 0.20
C GLN A 594 17.33 17.82 1.19
N VAL A 595 17.16 17.27 2.39
CA VAL A 595 18.23 17.23 3.41
C VAL A 595 19.42 16.39 2.95
N LEU A 596 19.18 15.33 2.17
CA LEU A 596 20.21 14.41 1.68
C LEU A 596 20.85 14.78 0.33
N ARG A 597 20.31 15.78 -0.39
CA ARG A 597 20.83 16.25 -1.68
C ARG A 597 22.33 16.62 -1.63
N PRO A 598 22.85 17.35 -0.62
CA PRO A 598 24.25 17.79 -0.61
C PRO A 598 25.30 16.67 -0.55
N TYR A 599 24.91 15.44 -0.23
CA TYR A 599 25.84 14.31 -0.08
C TYR A 599 26.04 13.49 -1.36
N GLY A 600 25.37 13.82 -2.48
CA GLY A 600 25.62 13.13 -3.76
C GLY A 600 25.38 11.60 -3.72
N LEU A 601 24.45 11.12 -2.89
CA LEU A 601 24.27 9.67 -2.67
C LEU A 601 23.97 8.88 -3.95
N HIS A 602 23.21 9.48 -4.88
CA HIS A 602 22.88 8.89 -6.18
C HIS A 602 24.14 8.65 -7.02
N GLU A 603 25.07 9.62 -7.07
CA GLU A 603 26.37 9.47 -7.73
C GLU A 603 27.24 8.41 -7.06
N CYS A 604 27.28 8.38 -5.71
CA CYS A 604 28.04 7.40 -4.95
C CYS A 604 27.58 5.96 -5.25
N ILE A 605 26.25 5.74 -5.28
CA ILE A 605 25.66 4.43 -5.57
C ILE A 605 25.86 4.08 -7.06
N ALA A 606 25.71 5.03 -7.98
CA ALA A 606 25.94 4.80 -9.41
C ALA A 606 27.40 4.51 -9.76
N ALA A 607 28.36 5.14 -9.07
CA ALA A 607 29.78 4.83 -9.21
C ALA A 607 30.12 3.42 -8.71
N ALA A 608 29.51 3.00 -7.58
CA ALA A 608 29.60 1.63 -7.08
C ALA A 608 28.97 0.64 -8.07
N TRP A 609 27.82 0.96 -8.67
CA TRP A 609 27.17 0.14 -9.69
C TRP A 609 28.00 -0.01 -10.96
N LYS A 610 28.46 1.09 -11.57
CA LYS A 610 29.32 1.05 -12.77
C LYS A 610 30.59 0.21 -12.54
N LYS A 611 31.17 0.29 -11.34
CA LYS A 611 32.31 -0.56 -10.94
C LYS A 611 31.93 -2.03 -10.83
N THR A 612 30.78 -2.37 -10.23
CA THR A 612 30.27 -3.75 -10.13
C THR A 612 29.89 -4.34 -11.49
N SER A 613 29.17 -3.59 -12.33
CA SER A 613 28.76 -4.03 -13.67
C SER A 613 29.97 -4.36 -14.56
N SER A 614 31.02 -3.53 -14.51
CA SER A 614 32.29 -3.80 -15.22
C SER A 614 33.04 -5.06 -14.76
N LEU A 615 32.68 -5.63 -13.60
CA LEU A 615 33.19 -6.93 -13.13
C LEU A 615 32.27 -8.08 -13.57
N SER A 616 30.96 -7.81 -13.66
CA SER A 616 29.91 -8.70 -14.19
C SER A 616 30.18 -9.05 -15.67
N GLU A 617 30.41 -8.04 -16.51
CA GLU A 617 30.64 -8.20 -17.97
C GLU A 617 31.94 -8.93 -18.33
N ARG A 618 32.94 -8.94 -17.44
CA ARG A 618 34.26 -9.53 -17.71
C ARG A 618 34.31 -11.05 -17.56
N VAL A 619 33.20 -11.69 -17.20
CA VAL A 619 33.11 -13.13 -16.98
C VAL A 619 32.48 -13.80 -18.20
N PRO A 620 33.19 -14.68 -18.93
CA PRO A 620 32.64 -15.34 -20.12
C PRO A 620 31.48 -16.27 -19.76
N THR A 621 30.49 -16.36 -20.64
CA THR A 621 29.33 -17.27 -20.51
C THR A 621 29.78 -18.70 -20.22
N PRO A 622 29.27 -19.36 -19.16
CA PRO A 622 29.70 -20.69 -18.79
C PRO A 622 29.30 -21.72 -19.85
N VAL A 623 30.25 -22.58 -20.24
CA VAL A 623 30.00 -23.67 -21.18
C VAL A 623 29.07 -24.70 -20.53
N PRO A 624 27.97 -25.13 -21.18
CA PRO A 624 27.07 -26.14 -20.64
C PRO A 624 27.82 -27.45 -20.32
N GLY A 625 27.75 -27.89 -19.06
CA GLY A 625 28.36 -29.14 -18.58
C GLY A 625 29.59 -28.98 -17.67
N ALA A 626 30.07 -27.76 -17.39
CA ALA A 626 31.11 -27.55 -16.40
C ALA A 626 30.60 -27.74 -14.95
N ILE A 627 31.42 -28.35 -14.09
CA ILE A 627 31.12 -28.52 -12.66
C ILE A 627 31.13 -27.14 -11.98
N PRO A 628 30.14 -26.78 -11.13
CA PRO A 628 30.12 -25.49 -10.43
C PRO A 628 31.27 -25.41 -9.42
N GLY A 629 32.34 -24.71 -9.78
CA GLY A 629 33.42 -24.33 -8.87
C GLY A 629 33.01 -23.19 -7.93
N THR A 630 33.85 -22.88 -6.94
CA THR A 630 33.66 -21.79 -5.96
C THR A 630 33.40 -20.42 -6.61
N SER A 631 33.93 -20.18 -7.83
CA SER A 631 33.66 -18.98 -8.63
C SER A 631 32.18 -18.74 -8.96
N SER A 632 31.34 -19.79 -8.96
CA SER A 632 29.90 -19.64 -9.22
C SER A 632 29.15 -18.92 -8.09
N GLN A 633 29.57 -19.12 -6.83
CA GLN A 633 28.96 -18.48 -5.67
C GLN A 633 29.34 -17.00 -5.59
N GLU A 634 30.58 -16.66 -5.92
CA GLU A 634 31.06 -15.27 -6.03
C GLU A 634 30.31 -14.50 -7.13
N LEU A 635 30.14 -15.11 -8.31
CA LEU A 635 29.37 -14.53 -9.41
C LEU A 635 27.91 -14.26 -9.00
N GLN A 636 27.27 -15.21 -8.32
CA GLN A 636 25.90 -15.02 -7.82
C GLN A 636 25.81 -13.89 -6.78
N ASN A 637 26.81 -13.75 -5.90
CA ASN A 637 26.88 -12.65 -4.95
C ASN A 637 27.09 -11.28 -5.62
N VAL A 638 27.86 -11.22 -6.72
CA VAL A 638 28.06 -10.00 -7.52
C VAL A 638 26.76 -9.59 -8.21
N VAL A 639 26.03 -10.52 -8.83
CA VAL A 639 24.72 -10.24 -9.47
C VAL A 639 23.68 -9.77 -8.45
N VAL A 640 23.57 -10.42 -7.29
CA VAL A 640 22.67 -9.98 -6.21
C VAL A 640 23.02 -8.59 -5.68
N TRP A 641 24.32 -8.23 -5.67
CA TRP A 641 24.76 -6.89 -5.30
C TRP A 641 24.44 -5.84 -6.37
N GLU A 642 24.63 -6.17 -7.65
CA GLU A 642 24.22 -5.33 -8.79
C GLU A 642 22.71 -5.05 -8.76
N GLU A 643 21.88 -6.10 -8.58
CA GLU A 643 20.44 -5.96 -8.37
C GLU A 643 20.10 -5.09 -7.15
N THR A 644 20.85 -5.20 -6.05
CA THR A 644 20.64 -4.38 -4.85
C THR A 644 20.98 -2.90 -5.10
N LEU A 645 22.02 -2.60 -5.87
CA LEU A 645 22.37 -1.24 -6.24
C LEU A 645 21.33 -0.62 -7.18
N LEU A 646 20.87 -1.37 -8.19
CA LEU A 646 19.80 -0.95 -9.10
C LEU A 646 18.48 -0.71 -8.38
N ASP A 647 18.08 -1.56 -7.41
CA ASP A 647 16.87 -1.36 -6.60
C ASP A 647 16.94 -0.03 -5.81
N ASN A 648 18.10 0.30 -5.24
CA ASN A 648 18.28 1.55 -4.51
C ASN A 648 18.36 2.78 -5.45
N LEU A 649 18.99 2.69 -6.61
CA LEU A 649 18.96 3.76 -7.62
C LEU A 649 17.53 4.03 -8.12
N LEU A 650 16.81 2.97 -8.49
CA LEU A 650 15.41 3.03 -8.92
C LEU A 650 14.52 3.76 -7.90
N ASN A 651 14.79 3.61 -6.60
CA ASN A 651 14.01 4.22 -5.53
C ASN A 651 14.12 5.76 -5.45
N PHE A 652 15.12 6.39 -6.05
CA PHE A 652 15.10 7.84 -6.24
C PHE A 652 13.91 8.30 -7.10
N ALA A 653 13.40 7.47 -8.02
CA ALA A 653 12.18 7.75 -8.78
C ALA A 653 10.88 7.74 -7.95
N ALA A 654 10.94 7.54 -6.62
CA ALA A 654 9.79 7.71 -5.73
C ALA A 654 9.34 9.18 -5.55
N THR A 655 10.15 10.15 -6.02
CA THR A 655 9.90 11.59 -5.98
C THR A 655 10.28 12.27 -7.31
N PRO A 656 9.64 13.39 -7.71
CA PRO A 656 9.94 14.07 -8.97
C PRO A 656 11.40 14.56 -9.08
N LYS A 657 11.95 15.09 -8.00
CA LYS A 657 13.35 15.56 -7.97
C LYS A 657 14.35 14.42 -7.89
N GLY A 658 14.00 13.30 -7.27
CA GLY A 658 14.85 12.11 -7.24
C GLY A 658 14.96 11.45 -8.62
N LEU A 659 13.90 11.49 -9.44
CA LEU A 659 13.96 11.02 -10.83
C LEU A 659 14.99 11.82 -11.67
N LEU A 660 15.10 13.13 -11.45
CA LEU A 660 16.16 13.97 -12.05
C LEU A 660 17.55 13.47 -11.64
N LEU A 661 17.79 13.27 -10.35
CA LEU A 661 19.08 12.75 -9.86
C LEU A 661 19.39 11.36 -10.43
N LEU A 662 18.38 10.49 -10.57
CA LEU A 662 18.53 9.17 -11.20
C LEU A 662 18.92 9.29 -12.68
N GLN A 663 18.26 10.13 -13.46
CA GLN A 663 18.59 10.32 -14.88
C GLN A 663 20.00 10.91 -15.06
N GLN A 664 20.43 11.83 -14.18
CA GLN A 664 21.80 12.36 -14.17
C GLN A 664 22.88 11.27 -13.96
N THR A 665 22.56 10.15 -13.30
CA THR A 665 23.52 9.02 -13.18
C THR A 665 23.73 8.25 -14.50
N GLY A 666 22.77 8.33 -15.42
CA GLY A 666 22.70 7.52 -16.65
C GLY A 666 22.14 6.10 -16.48
N ALA A 667 21.80 5.65 -15.27
CA ALA A 667 21.40 4.26 -14.98
C ALA A 667 19.90 3.95 -15.18
N ILE A 668 19.15 4.82 -15.87
CA ILE A 668 17.67 4.75 -15.93
C ILE A 668 17.18 3.51 -16.69
N ASN A 669 17.86 3.13 -17.77
CA ASN A 669 17.47 1.99 -18.63
C ASN A 669 17.59 0.66 -17.88
N GLU A 670 18.68 0.50 -17.13
CA GLU A 670 18.99 -0.68 -16.34
C GLU A 670 18.09 -0.77 -15.12
N CYS A 671 17.80 0.36 -14.45
CA CYS A 671 16.83 0.43 -13.35
C CYS A 671 15.40 0.06 -13.80
N VAL A 672 14.96 0.53 -14.96
CA VAL A 672 13.63 0.19 -15.51
C VAL A 672 13.56 -1.25 -15.99
N THR A 673 14.63 -1.77 -16.61
CA THR A 673 14.74 -3.20 -16.99
C THR A 673 14.71 -4.11 -15.76
N TYR A 674 15.40 -3.73 -14.69
CA TYR A 674 15.33 -4.41 -13.39
C TYR A 674 13.91 -4.38 -12.81
N MET A 675 13.24 -3.22 -12.83
CA MET A 675 11.85 -3.06 -12.40
C MET A 675 10.91 -4.02 -13.16
N PHE A 676 11.05 -4.10 -14.48
CA PHE A 676 10.23 -4.99 -15.32
C PHE A 676 10.50 -6.48 -15.05
N SER A 677 11.77 -6.87 -14.85
CA SER A 677 12.17 -8.22 -14.42
C SER A 677 11.52 -8.64 -13.08
N ARG A 678 11.29 -7.68 -12.16
CA ARG A 678 10.60 -7.95 -10.88
C ARG A 678 9.07 -7.89 -10.99
N PHE A 679 8.55 -7.02 -11.86
CA PHE A 679 7.12 -6.92 -12.16
C PHE A 679 6.57 -8.23 -12.77
N THR A 680 7.24 -8.77 -13.79
CA THR A 680 6.90 -10.05 -14.43
C THR A 680 6.94 -11.22 -13.43
N LYS A 681 7.89 -11.22 -12.49
CA LYS A 681 8.00 -12.18 -11.38
C LYS A 681 7.02 -11.92 -10.21
N LYS A 682 6.18 -10.87 -10.29
CA LYS A 682 5.22 -10.44 -9.25
C LYS A 682 5.83 -10.25 -7.85
N LEU A 683 7.09 -9.81 -7.78
CA LEU A 683 7.81 -9.64 -6.51
C LEU A 683 7.39 -8.35 -5.79
N GLN A 684 7.33 -8.39 -4.46
CA GLN A 684 7.10 -7.19 -3.64
C GLN A 684 8.27 -6.19 -3.78
N VAL A 685 7.94 -4.90 -3.76
CA VAL A 685 8.88 -3.77 -3.97
C VAL A 685 9.92 -3.68 -2.85
N SER A 686 9.49 -3.82 -1.59
CA SER A 686 10.41 -3.99 -0.45
C SER A 686 9.73 -4.65 0.74
N ARG A 687 10.51 -4.89 1.81
CA ARG A 687 9.99 -5.41 3.08
C ARG A 687 9.16 -4.38 3.88
N CYS A 688 9.17 -3.11 3.49
CA CYS A 688 8.51 -2.01 4.21
C CYS A 688 7.42 -1.32 3.38
N GLU A 689 7.47 -1.42 2.05
CA GLU A 689 6.50 -0.81 1.14
C GLU A 689 5.42 -1.83 0.73
N LYS A 690 4.16 -1.52 1.06
CA LYS A 690 3.00 -2.39 0.76
C LYS A 690 2.44 -2.23 -0.66
N PHE A 691 2.87 -1.19 -1.38
CA PHE A 691 2.31 -0.81 -2.68
C PHE A 691 3.26 -1.19 -3.82
N GLY A 692 2.70 -1.56 -4.98
CA GLY A 692 3.46 -1.97 -6.15
C GLY A 692 4.11 -0.79 -6.90
N TYR A 693 4.92 -1.11 -7.91
CA TYR A 693 5.67 -0.15 -8.73
C TYR A 693 4.82 0.89 -9.51
N GLY A 694 3.48 0.86 -9.46
CA GLY A 694 2.61 1.74 -10.26
C GLY A 694 2.96 3.23 -10.15
N VAL A 695 3.12 3.73 -8.92
CA VAL A 695 3.54 5.12 -8.66
C VAL A 695 4.89 5.44 -9.32
N MET A 696 5.86 4.52 -9.26
CA MET A 696 7.19 4.70 -9.87
C MET A 696 7.13 4.67 -11.39
N VAL A 697 6.30 3.79 -11.98
CA VAL A 697 6.02 3.80 -13.42
C VAL A 697 5.42 5.14 -13.84
N THR A 698 4.50 5.73 -13.07
CA THR A 698 3.92 7.05 -13.40
C THR A 698 4.95 8.18 -13.35
N GLN A 699 5.89 8.15 -12.39
CA GLN A 699 6.99 9.11 -12.31
C GLN A 699 7.92 8.98 -13.52
N VAL A 700 8.35 7.75 -13.83
CA VAL A 700 9.24 7.46 -14.97
C VAL A 700 8.58 7.88 -16.29
N ALA A 701 7.30 7.51 -16.50
CA ALA A 701 6.51 7.86 -17.68
C ALA A 701 6.22 9.37 -17.82
N ALA A 702 6.42 10.18 -16.78
CA ALA A 702 6.29 11.63 -16.90
C ALA A 702 7.38 12.26 -17.79
N THR A 703 8.50 11.56 -18.03
CA THR A 703 9.71 12.09 -18.68
C THR A 703 10.06 11.32 -19.96
N ALA A 704 10.56 12.00 -21.00
CA ALA A 704 10.87 11.33 -22.27
C ALA A 704 11.92 10.20 -22.13
N PRO A 705 13.08 10.37 -21.45
CA PRO A 705 14.06 9.29 -21.29
C PRO A 705 13.50 8.11 -20.47
N GLY A 706 12.59 8.38 -19.52
CA GLY A 706 11.90 7.35 -18.76
C GLY A 706 10.91 6.55 -19.62
N VAL A 707 10.22 7.19 -20.56
CA VAL A 707 9.34 6.50 -21.53
C VAL A 707 10.16 5.66 -22.49
N VAL A 708 11.28 6.17 -23.01
CA VAL A 708 12.22 5.40 -23.84
C VAL A 708 12.74 4.16 -23.09
N ALA A 709 13.08 4.31 -21.80
CA ALA A 709 13.46 3.18 -20.95
C ALA A 709 12.32 2.15 -20.77
N LEU A 710 11.07 2.59 -20.57
CA LEU A 710 9.90 1.70 -20.47
C LEU A 710 9.58 0.99 -21.78
N HIS A 711 9.78 1.66 -22.92
CA HIS A 711 9.60 1.08 -24.24
C HIS A 711 10.67 0.03 -24.53
N SER A 712 11.96 0.40 -24.38
CA SER A 712 13.10 -0.47 -24.64
C SER A 712 13.18 -1.68 -23.70
N SER A 713 12.68 -1.58 -22.46
CA SER A 713 12.61 -2.72 -21.54
C SER A 713 11.55 -3.77 -21.91
N GLY A 714 10.67 -3.49 -22.88
CA GLY A 714 9.51 -4.33 -23.23
C GLY A 714 8.31 -4.17 -22.30
N PHE A 715 8.31 -3.20 -21.36
CA PHE A 715 7.18 -2.98 -20.46
C PHE A 715 5.93 -2.53 -21.22
N VAL A 716 6.10 -1.62 -22.19
CA VAL A 716 5.00 -1.12 -23.03
C VAL A 716 4.38 -2.26 -23.86
N GLN A 717 5.21 -3.09 -24.49
CA GLN A 717 4.75 -4.25 -25.25
C GLN A 717 3.98 -5.25 -24.37
N ALA A 718 4.50 -5.55 -23.17
CA ALA A 718 3.82 -6.45 -22.24
C ALA A 718 2.46 -5.91 -21.78
N LEU A 719 2.34 -4.59 -21.56
CA LEU A 719 1.07 -3.94 -21.22
C LEU A 719 0.06 -4.00 -22.38
N VAL A 720 0.50 -3.75 -23.62
CA VAL A 720 -0.35 -3.85 -24.82
C VAL A 720 -0.86 -5.29 -25.01
N VAL A 721 0.03 -6.28 -24.89
CA VAL A 721 -0.32 -7.70 -24.98
C VAL A 721 -1.24 -8.13 -23.84
N GLU A 722 -1.04 -7.64 -22.61
CA GLU A 722 -1.96 -7.88 -21.48
C GLU A 722 -3.36 -7.32 -21.79
N ILE A 723 -3.46 -6.06 -22.21
CA ILE A 723 -4.74 -5.41 -22.54
C ILE A 723 -5.47 -6.13 -23.67
N TRP A 724 -4.77 -6.42 -24.77
CA TRP A 724 -5.32 -7.17 -25.88
C TRP A 724 -5.79 -8.54 -25.42
N SER A 725 -5.02 -9.22 -24.57
CA SER A 725 -5.45 -10.49 -24.01
C SER A 725 -6.73 -10.34 -23.19
N VAL A 726 -6.86 -9.35 -22.28
CA VAL A 726 -8.07 -9.26 -21.45
C VAL A 726 -9.32 -8.90 -22.27
N LEU A 727 -9.19 -8.09 -23.33
CA LEU A 727 -10.31 -7.70 -24.21
C LEU A 727 -10.71 -8.82 -25.20
N GLU A 728 -9.74 -9.39 -25.91
CA GLU A 728 -9.96 -10.24 -27.09
C GLU A 728 -9.63 -11.74 -26.84
N CYS A 729 -9.01 -12.11 -25.71
CA CYS A 729 -8.60 -13.49 -25.41
C CYS A 729 -9.06 -13.99 -24.02
N GLY A 730 -9.47 -15.26 -23.92
CA GLY A 730 -9.73 -15.88 -22.62
C GLY A 730 -8.45 -15.96 -21.76
N ARG A 731 -8.53 -15.67 -20.45
CA ARG A 731 -7.37 -15.72 -19.54
C ARG A 731 -6.74 -17.10 -19.36
N GLU A 732 -7.41 -18.17 -19.78
CA GLU A 732 -6.95 -19.56 -19.62
C GLU A 732 -6.60 -20.28 -20.94
N ASP A 733 -6.85 -19.64 -22.09
CA ASP A 733 -6.81 -20.32 -23.38
C ASP A 733 -5.43 -20.22 -24.07
N VAL A 734 -4.60 -21.24 -23.83
CA VAL A 734 -3.41 -21.56 -24.68
C VAL A 734 -3.83 -21.91 -26.12
N ARG A 735 -5.13 -22.07 -26.39
CA ARG A 735 -5.71 -22.14 -27.73
C ARG A 735 -6.91 -21.20 -27.81
N VAL A 736 -6.76 -20.10 -28.56
CA VAL A 736 -7.83 -19.14 -28.91
C VAL A 736 -8.99 -19.88 -29.59
N VAL A 737 -10.06 -20.19 -28.83
CA VAL A 737 -11.24 -20.91 -29.37
C VAL A 737 -12.58 -20.31 -28.92
N HIS A 738 -12.68 -19.66 -27.75
CA HIS A 738 -13.97 -19.10 -27.28
C HIS A 738 -13.87 -17.64 -26.80
N PRO A 739 -14.70 -16.70 -27.33
CA PRO A 739 -14.81 -15.35 -26.80
C PRO A 739 -15.55 -15.35 -25.45
N LYS A 740 -15.24 -14.36 -24.59
CA LYS A 740 -15.99 -14.11 -23.36
C LYS A 740 -17.42 -13.64 -23.67
N SER A 741 -18.35 -13.84 -22.73
CA SER A 741 -19.66 -13.18 -22.77
C SER A 741 -19.51 -11.65 -22.67
N THR A 742 -20.19 -10.91 -23.54
CA THR A 742 -20.17 -9.44 -23.60
C THR A 742 -20.55 -8.83 -22.25
N PRO A 743 -19.67 -8.03 -21.61
CA PRO A 743 -20.02 -7.30 -20.40
C PRO A 743 -20.89 -6.08 -20.75
N MET A 744 -21.75 -5.67 -19.80
CA MET A 744 -22.67 -4.53 -19.98
C MET A 744 -22.02 -3.16 -19.77
N ASP A 745 -20.84 -3.11 -19.13
CA ASP A 745 -20.13 -1.87 -18.80
C ASP A 745 -19.06 -1.51 -19.85
N PRO A 746 -18.90 -0.22 -20.20
CA PRO A 746 -17.93 0.24 -21.21
C PRO A 746 -16.46 0.01 -20.82
N ILE A 747 -16.17 -0.15 -19.52
CA ILE A 747 -14.92 -0.73 -19.00
C ILE A 747 -15.30 -1.81 -17.99
N ASP A 748 -15.13 -3.08 -18.37
CA ASP A 748 -15.24 -4.21 -17.44
C ASP A 748 -14.19 -4.09 -16.31
N ARG A 749 -14.59 -4.43 -15.09
CA ARG A 749 -13.73 -4.52 -13.89
C ARG A 749 -12.52 -5.44 -14.12
N SER A 750 -12.62 -6.44 -15.01
CA SER A 750 -11.48 -7.27 -15.39
C SER A 750 -10.39 -6.53 -16.21
N CYS A 751 -10.78 -5.51 -16.98
CA CYS A 751 -9.91 -4.64 -17.78
C CYS A 751 -9.43 -3.39 -17.01
N LEU A 752 -10.18 -2.92 -16.01
CA LEU A 752 -9.98 -1.63 -15.33
C LEU A 752 -8.53 -1.40 -14.88
N LYS A 753 -7.87 -2.39 -14.28
CA LYS A 753 -6.47 -2.25 -13.83
C LYS A 753 -5.50 -1.97 -14.98
N SER A 754 -5.67 -2.69 -16.09
CA SER A 754 -4.79 -2.58 -17.26
C SER A 754 -5.11 -1.29 -18.04
N PHE A 755 -6.39 -0.88 -18.10
CA PHE A 755 -6.81 0.45 -18.58
C PHE A 755 -6.16 1.60 -17.81
N LEU A 756 -6.26 1.61 -16.48
CA LEU A 756 -5.63 2.63 -15.62
C LEU A 756 -4.10 2.63 -15.75
N SER A 757 -3.49 1.45 -15.96
CA SER A 757 -2.04 1.34 -16.20
C SER A 757 -1.63 1.99 -17.54
N LEU A 758 -2.47 1.86 -18.58
CA LEU A 758 -2.26 2.50 -19.88
C LEU A 758 -2.54 4.02 -19.82
N VAL A 759 -3.59 4.44 -19.13
CA VAL A 759 -3.87 5.86 -18.86
C VAL A 759 -2.68 6.50 -18.15
N ASN A 760 -2.13 5.86 -17.12
CA ASN A 760 -0.95 6.38 -16.40
C ASN A 760 0.30 6.52 -17.27
N LEU A 761 0.53 5.58 -18.21
CA LEU A 761 1.61 5.67 -19.19
C LEU A 761 1.39 6.84 -20.15
N LEU A 762 0.22 6.91 -20.80
CA LEU A 762 -0.12 7.90 -21.83
C LEU A 762 -0.54 9.27 -21.27
N SER A 763 -0.47 9.44 -19.94
CA SER A 763 -0.84 10.68 -19.24
C SER A 763 0.14 11.83 -19.44
N SER A 764 1.38 11.54 -19.85
CA SER A 764 2.40 12.56 -20.12
C SER A 764 2.41 12.92 -21.62
N PRO A 765 2.51 14.21 -21.99
CA PRO A 765 2.65 14.58 -23.40
C PRO A 765 3.97 14.03 -23.97
N HIS A 766 5.02 13.94 -23.15
CA HIS A 766 6.28 13.29 -23.53
C HIS A 766 6.08 11.82 -23.91
N ALA A 767 5.25 11.08 -23.17
CA ALA A 767 4.98 9.68 -23.49
C ALA A 767 4.26 9.51 -24.82
N MET A 768 3.35 10.43 -25.13
CA MET A 768 2.65 10.47 -26.41
C MET A 768 3.60 10.77 -27.58
N TRP A 769 4.49 11.77 -27.43
CA TRP A 769 5.49 12.10 -28.45
C TRP A 769 6.49 10.96 -28.69
N GLU A 770 7.03 10.32 -27.64
CA GLU A 770 8.00 9.23 -27.80
C GLU A 770 7.39 7.93 -28.37
N LEU A 771 6.12 7.63 -28.07
CA LEU A 771 5.48 6.37 -28.47
C LEU A 771 4.73 6.46 -29.81
N LEU A 772 4.31 7.66 -30.24
CA LEU A 772 3.50 7.88 -31.46
C LEU A 772 4.15 8.84 -32.46
N GLY A 773 5.08 9.70 -32.01
CA GLY A 773 5.62 10.79 -32.81
C GLY A 773 6.24 10.31 -34.13
N GLN A 774 5.79 10.89 -35.24
CA GLN A 774 6.23 10.57 -36.60
C GLN A 774 5.98 9.11 -37.04
N GLN A 775 5.17 8.34 -36.31
CA GLN A 775 4.79 6.97 -36.68
C GLN A 775 3.42 6.96 -37.37
N PRO A 776 3.31 6.55 -38.65
CA PRO A 776 2.01 6.42 -39.32
C PRO A 776 1.20 5.24 -38.77
N LEU A 777 -0.13 5.33 -38.84
CA LEU A 777 -1.01 4.21 -38.48
C LEU A 777 -0.85 3.03 -39.47
N PRO A 778 -0.65 1.79 -39.00
CA PRO A 778 -0.41 0.62 -39.85
C PRO A 778 -1.41 0.35 -40.97
N ASN A 779 -2.72 0.57 -40.76
CA ASN A 779 -3.79 0.42 -41.77
C ASN A 779 -3.60 -0.78 -42.74
N LYS A 780 -3.44 -1.99 -42.20
CA LYS A 780 -3.14 -3.18 -43.01
C LYS A 780 -4.33 -3.57 -43.87
N ALA A 781 -4.05 -4.08 -45.07
CA ALA A 781 -5.09 -4.55 -45.99
C ALA A 781 -5.87 -5.78 -45.47
N GLU A 782 -5.21 -6.61 -44.65
CA GLU A 782 -5.78 -7.76 -43.96
C GLU A 782 -5.12 -7.89 -42.57
N TYR A 783 -5.84 -8.39 -41.56
CA TYR A 783 -5.32 -8.68 -40.22
C TYR A 783 -5.60 -10.14 -39.87
N ASN A 784 -4.61 -10.87 -39.35
CA ASN A 784 -4.82 -12.26 -38.95
C ASN A 784 -5.49 -12.33 -37.55
N LEU A 785 -6.44 -13.25 -37.35
CA LEU A 785 -7.09 -13.48 -36.04
C LEU A 785 -6.12 -13.93 -34.91
N ARG A 786 -4.87 -14.31 -35.25
CA ARG A 786 -3.80 -14.65 -34.29
C ARG A 786 -2.81 -13.50 -34.07
N GLU A 787 -2.93 -12.41 -34.80
CA GLU A 787 -2.04 -11.28 -34.72
C GLU A 787 -2.46 -10.35 -33.58
N MET A 788 -1.59 -10.20 -32.59
CA MET A 788 -1.78 -9.30 -31.45
C MET A 788 -1.00 -8.00 -31.70
N PRO A 789 -1.53 -6.83 -31.32
CA PRO A 789 -0.75 -5.59 -31.32
C PRO A 789 0.44 -5.73 -30.36
N THR A 790 1.57 -5.12 -30.72
CA THR A 790 2.76 -5.09 -29.86
C THR A 790 3.18 -3.67 -29.47
N SER A 791 2.65 -2.67 -30.18
CA SER A 791 2.90 -1.25 -29.96
C SER A 791 1.61 -0.47 -29.61
N ILE A 792 1.76 0.77 -29.14
CA ILE A 792 0.62 1.67 -28.91
C ILE A 792 0.01 2.11 -30.25
N THR A 793 0.80 2.27 -31.31
CA THR A 793 0.30 2.61 -32.66
C THR A 793 -0.57 1.49 -33.23
N ASP A 794 -0.20 0.21 -33.07
CA ASP A 794 -1.08 -0.92 -33.43
C ASP A 794 -2.40 -0.91 -32.63
N LEU A 795 -2.33 -0.56 -31.34
CA LEU A 795 -3.50 -0.51 -30.45
C LEU A 795 -4.46 0.63 -30.85
N ILE A 796 -3.94 1.82 -31.18
CA ILE A 796 -4.73 2.93 -31.71
C ILE A 796 -5.36 2.53 -33.05
N ASP A 797 -4.58 1.94 -33.96
CA ASP A 797 -5.03 1.54 -35.30
C ASP A 797 -6.20 0.54 -35.27
N ARG A 798 -6.20 -0.39 -34.31
CA ARG A 798 -7.23 -1.44 -34.18
C ARG A 798 -8.36 -1.16 -33.20
N LEU A 799 -8.17 -0.30 -32.19
CA LEU A 799 -9.22 0.01 -31.20
C LEU A 799 -9.83 1.42 -31.35
N ILE A 800 -9.07 2.40 -31.82
CA ILE A 800 -9.52 3.79 -31.93
C ILE A 800 -9.83 4.15 -33.38
N ALA A 801 -8.89 3.91 -34.29
CA ALA A 801 -9.01 4.26 -35.71
C ALA A 801 -9.69 3.17 -36.54
N VAL A 802 -10.86 2.70 -36.08
CA VAL A 802 -11.63 1.63 -36.73
C VAL A 802 -12.47 2.20 -37.88
N ASN A 803 -11.78 2.47 -38.99
CA ASN A 803 -12.29 3.18 -40.17
C ASN A 803 -12.52 2.27 -41.40
N SER A 804 -12.50 0.94 -41.24
CA SER A 804 -12.74 -0.01 -42.33
C SER A 804 -13.32 -1.33 -41.83
N ASP A 805 -14.10 -2.00 -42.69
CA ASP A 805 -14.71 -3.31 -42.40
C ASP A 805 -13.65 -4.36 -42.01
N VAL A 806 -12.46 -4.30 -42.62
CA VAL A 806 -11.34 -5.21 -42.31
C VAL A 806 -10.92 -5.08 -40.84
N LYS A 807 -10.89 -3.86 -40.29
CA LYS A 807 -10.56 -3.63 -38.88
C LYS A 807 -11.69 -4.10 -37.96
N ILE A 808 -12.96 -3.85 -38.33
CA ILE A 808 -14.15 -4.34 -37.61
C ILE A 808 -14.12 -5.87 -37.51
N HIS A 809 -13.91 -6.55 -38.64
CA HIS A 809 -13.80 -8.02 -38.72
C HIS A 809 -12.53 -8.59 -38.06
N SER A 810 -11.56 -7.75 -37.70
CA SER A 810 -10.35 -8.18 -36.96
C SER A 810 -10.57 -8.33 -35.46
N LEU A 811 -11.70 -7.86 -34.93
CA LEU A 811 -12.06 -7.88 -33.51
C LEU A 811 -13.14 -8.94 -33.26
N PHE A 812 -13.00 -9.73 -32.18
CA PHE A 812 -14.05 -10.64 -31.75
C PHE A 812 -15.21 -9.89 -31.07
N ASN A 813 -14.90 -8.81 -30.33
CA ASN A 813 -15.86 -8.02 -29.58
C ASN A 813 -15.83 -6.53 -30.01
N TYR A 814 -16.15 -6.25 -31.28
CA TYR A 814 -16.10 -4.89 -31.86
C TYR A 814 -16.65 -3.79 -30.95
N GLU A 815 -17.89 -3.93 -30.47
CA GLU A 815 -18.54 -2.89 -29.65
C GLU A 815 -17.76 -2.59 -28.36
N GLN A 816 -17.36 -3.62 -27.62
CA GLN A 816 -16.62 -3.47 -26.36
C GLN A 816 -15.23 -2.88 -26.60
N SER A 817 -14.50 -3.43 -27.57
CA SER A 817 -13.11 -3.08 -27.83
C SER A 817 -12.97 -1.69 -28.48
N HIS A 818 -13.92 -1.30 -29.33
CA HIS A 818 -13.99 0.06 -29.86
C HIS A 818 -14.47 1.06 -28.79
N THR A 819 -15.43 0.70 -27.93
CA THR A 819 -15.83 1.54 -26.78
C THR A 819 -14.64 1.78 -25.84
N PHE A 820 -13.86 0.74 -25.53
CA PHE A 820 -12.62 0.86 -24.75
C PHE A 820 -11.62 1.81 -25.41
N GLY A 821 -11.43 1.69 -26.74
CA GLY A 821 -10.59 2.59 -27.52
C GLY A 821 -11.04 4.04 -27.44
N LEU A 822 -12.31 4.32 -27.70
CA LEU A 822 -12.90 5.65 -27.58
C LEU A 822 -12.77 6.22 -26.16
N ARG A 823 -13.01 5.39 -25.13
CA ARG A 823 -12.86 5.79 -23.73
C ARG A 823 -11.42 6.15 -23.38
N LEU A 824 -10.44 5.44 -23.93
CA LEU A 824 -9.01 5.76 -23.83
C LEU A 824 -8.68 7.08 -24.57
N LEU A 825 -9.14 7.24 -25.81
CA LEU A 825 -8.97 8.46 -26.61
C LEU A 825 -9.50 9.70 -25.87
N SER A 826 -10.70 9.60 -25.27
CA SER A 826 -11.29 10.66 -24.45
C SER A 826 -10.33 11.17 -23.36
N VAL A 827 -9.64 10.27 -22.67
CA VAL A 827 -8.67 10.60 -21.62
C VAL A 827 -7.37 11.18 -22.21
N MET A 828 -6.88 10.63 -23.33
CA MET A 828 -5.71 11.16 -24.05
C MET A 828 -5.94 12.60 -24.54
N CYS A 829 -7.13 12.91 -25.07
CA CYS A 829 -7.52 14.24 -25.53
C CYS A 829 -7.71 15.28 -24.40
N CYS A 830 -7.62 14.90 -23.12
CA CYS A 830 -7.69 15.86 -22.02
C CYS A 830 -6.39 16.65 -21.80
N ASN A 831 -5.27 16.15 -22.32
CA ASN A 831 -4.04 16.92 -22.47
C ASN A 831 -4.03 17.57 -23.86
N LEU A 832 -3.95 18.90 -23.90
CA LEU A 832 -4.05 19.64 -25.16
C LEU A 832 -2.88 19.37 -26.12
N ASP A 833 -1.66 19.17 -25.64
CA ASP A 833 -0.53 18.82 -26.51
C ASP A 833 -0.69 17.42 -27.12
N SER A 834 -1.25 16.49 -26.35
CA SER A 834 -1.57 15.13 -26.83
C SER A 834 -2.71 15.13 -27.84
N LEU A 835 -3.73 15.98 -27.64
CA LEU A 835 -4.79 16.23 -28.62
C LEU A 835 -4.23 16.79 -29.94
N LEU A 836 -3.35 17.80 -29.86
CA LEU A 836 -2.73 18.41 -31.04
C LEU A 836 -1.85 17.41 -31.82
N LEU A 837 -1.08 16.58 -31.13
CA LEU A 837 -0.30 15.50 -31.75
C LEU A 837 -1.19 14.55 -32.55
N LEU A 838 -2.23 14.02 -31.91
CA LEU A 838 -3.17 13.09 -32.53
C LEU A 838 -3.91 13.69 -33.73
N GLU A 839 -4.34 14.94 -33.62
CA GLU A 839 -5.03 15.64 -34.70
C GLU A 839 -4.08 15.94 -35.88
N SER A 840 -2.87 16.40 -35.61
CA SER A 840 -1.89 16.72 -36.67
C SER A 840 -1.36 15.49 -37.43
N GLN A 841 -1.23 14.34 -36.76
CA GLN A 841 -0.69 13.12 -37.38
C GLN A 841 -1.76 12.20 -37.97
N TYR A 842 -2.92 12.10 -37.34
CA TYR A 842 -3.94 11.10 -37.69
C TYR A 842 -5.30 11.70 -38.10
N ASN A 843 -5.48 13.02 -37.98
CA ASN A 843 -6.74 13.73 -38.28
C ASN A 843 -7.97 13.05 -37.67
N ILE A 844 -7.89 12.78 -36.36
CA ILE A 844 -8.88 11.99 -35.63
C ILE A 844 -10.26 12.66 -35.66
N SER A 845 -10.37 14.00 -35.65
CA SER A 845 -11.68 14.65 -35.67
C SER A 845 -12.46 14.36 -36.96
N ASP A 846 -11.83 14.46 -38.14
CA ASP A 846 -12.49 14.14 -39.42
C ASP A 846 -12.84 12.65 -39.53
N MET A 847 -11.98 11.76 -39.02
CA MET A 847 -12.26 10.33 -38.97
C MET A 847 -13.50 10.03 -38.11
N LEU A 848 -13.55 10.56 -36.89
CA LEU A 848 -14.71 10.39 -35.99
C LEU A 848 -15.98 11.01 -36.57
N LEU A 849 -15.87 12.17 -37.23
CA LEU A 849 -16.99 12.81 -37.93
C LEU A 849 -17.50 11.96 -39.09
N GLN A 850 -16.62 11.30 -39.85
CA GLN A 850 -17.04 10.41 -40.92
C GLN A 850 -17.79 9.20 -40.37
N CYS A 851 -17.23 8.49 -39.38
CA CYS A 851 -17.94 7.39 -38.73
C CYS A 851 -19.28 7.85 -38.11
N GLN A 852 -19.38 9.10 -37.65
CA GLN A 852 -20.63 9.66 -37.11
C GLN A 852 -21.67 9.99 -38.19
N LYS A 853 -21.27 10.24 -39.44
CA LYS A 853 -22.17 10.32 -40.62
C LYS A 853 -22.64 8.94 -41.08
N ASP A 854 -21.75 7.94 -41.01
CA ASP A 854 -22.07 6.57 -41.41
C ASP A 854 -23.17 5.94 -40.49
N ASN A 855 -23.37 6.50 -39.30
CA ASN A 855 -24.44 6.19 -38.34
C ASN A 855 -25.78 6.97 -38.58
N ILE A 856 -25.97 7.63 -39.74
CA ILE A 856 -27.22 8.33 -40.08
C ILE A 856 -28.14 7.41 -40.89
N THR A 857 -29.43 7.38 -40.54
CA THR A 857 -30.43 6.61 -41.29
C THR A 857 -31.05 7.40 -42.45
N ASP A 858 -30.83 6.92 -43.67
CA ASP A 858 -31.68 7.28 -44.81
C ASP A 858 -33.03 6.56 -44.70
N PRO A 859 -34.19 7.24 -44.81
CA PRO A 859 -34.39 8.59 -45.37
C PRO A 859 -34.73 9.68 -44.33
N SER A 860 -34.70 9.42 -43.02
CA SER A 860 -35.17 10.39 -42.01
C SER A 860 -34.12 11.39 -41.54
N SER A 861 -32.83 11.15 -41.85
CA SER A 861 -31.69 11.91 -41.32
C SER A 861 -31.50 11.81 -39.80
N ASP A 862 -32.15 10.83 -39.16
CA ASP A 862 -31.99 10.57 -37.72
C ASP A 862 -30.71 9.77 -37.46
N PHE A 863 -30.01 10.11 -36.38
CA PHE A 863 -28.85 9.37 -35.91
C PHE A 863 -29.26 8.08 -35.21
N ILE A 864 -28.53 6.99 -35.47
CA ILE A 864 -28.56 5.80 -34.64
C ILE A 864 -27.86 6.14 -33.32
N ILE A 865 -28.60 6.09 -32.21
CA ILE A 865 -28.11 6.39 -30.87
C ILE A 865 -27.82 5.07 -30.14
N ASP A 866 -26.54 4.82 -29.92
CA ASP A 866 -25.94 3.65 -29.28
C ASP A 866 -24.76 4.09 -28.37
N GLY A 867 -24.12 3.15 -27.66
CA GLY A 867 -23.00 3.49 -26.77
C GLY A 867 -21.81 4.13 -27.51
N LEU A 868 -21.52 3.66 -28.73
CA LEU A 868 -20.39 4.12 -29.54
C LEU A 868 -20.59 5.54 -30.08
N SER A 869 -21.79 5.87 -30.56
CA SER A 869 -22.16 7.21 -31.04
C SER A 869 -22.25 8.21 -29.89
N VAL A 870 -22.72 7.80 -28.70
CA VAL A 870 -22.71 8.65 -27.50
C VAL A 870 -21.28 9.01 -27.06
N GLU A 871 -20.37 8.04 -26.98
CA GLU A 871 -18.96 8.32 -26.65
C GLU A 871 -18.25 9.12 -27.75
N ARG A 872 -18.48 8.81 -29.03
CA ARG A 872 -17.96 9.61 -30.16
C ARG A 872 -18.44 11.06 -30.11
N ASN A 873 -19.73 11.29 -29.86
CA ASN A 873 -20.29 12.64 -29.73
C ASN A 873 -19.68 13.38 -28.53
N HIS A 874 -19.45 12.71 -27.39
CA HIS A 874 -18.73 13.32 -26.27
C HIS A 874 -17.31 13.75 -26.64
N ILE A 875 -16.55 12.88 -27.32
CA ILE A 875 -15.17 13.16 -27.75
C ILE A 875 -15.15 14.32 -28.76
N LEU A 876 -16.01 14.29 -29.79
CA LEU A 876 -16.12 15.35 -30.80
C LEU A 876 -16.46 16.72 -30.19
N VAL A 877 -17.40 16.78 -29.25
CA VAL A 877 -17.71 18.02 -28.52
C VAL A 877 -16.52 18.49 -27.68
N ARG A 878 -15.86 17.58 -26.95
CA ARG A 878 -14.69 17.88 -26.11
C ARG A 878 -13.50 18.39 -26.91
N MET A 879 -13.22 17.81 -28.08
CA MET A 879 -12.18 18.26 -29.02
C MET A 879 -12.53 19.64 -29.61
N SER A 880 -13.83 19.91 -29.85
CA SER A 880 -14.29 21.13 -30.52
C SER A 880 -14.40 22.37 -29.61
N VAL A 881 -14.56 22.21 -28.29
CA VAL A 881 -14.78 23.33 -27.34
C VAL A 881 -13.80 23.30 -26.17
N ILE A 882 -13.01 24.37 -26.09
CA ILE A 882 -12.18 24.70 -24.93
C ILE A 882 -12.98 25.60 -23.97
N GLY A 883 -12.85 25.38 -22.66
CA GLY A 883 -13.41 26.26 -21.64
C GLY A 883 -13.57 25.63 -20.26
N GLY A 884 -13.73 26.48 -19.25
CA GLY A 884 -14.05 26.10 -17.87
C GLY A 884 -15.49 25.62 -17.66
N PRO A 885 -15.85 25.23 -16.42
CA PRO A 885 -17.18 24.71 -16.08
C PRO A 885 -18.33 25.69 -16.37
N SER A 886 -18.08 27.00 -16.36
CA SER A 886 -19.10 28.03 -16.67
C SER A 886 -19.18 28.38 -18.17
N GLU A 887 -18.30 27.82 -19.01
CA GLU A 887 -18.03 28.31 -20.37
C GLU A 887 -18.44 27.32 -21.46
N ARG A 888 -18.38 26.01 -21.15
CA ARG A 888 -18.78 24.91 -22.04
C ARG A 888 -19.63 23.89 -21.31
N ARG A 889 -20.44 23.15 -22.07
CA ARG A 889 -21.23 22.03 -21.57
C ARG A 889 -20.85 20.78 -22.36
N LEU A 890 -20.44 19.71 -21.68
CA LEU A 890 -20.15 18.42 -22.30
C LEU A 890 -21.38 17.50 -22.19
N PRO A 891 -21.67 16.67 -23.22
CA PRO A 891 -22.77 15.72 -23.15
C PRO A 891 -22.49 14.59 -22.18
N LEU A 892 -23.55 13.99 -21.65
CA LEU A 892 -23.43 12.78 -20.82
C LEU A 892 -23.01 11.58 -21.69
N ARG A 893 -22.35 10.60 -21.06
CA ARG A 893 -21.90 9.34 -21.69
C ARG A 893 -22.89 8.18 -21.53
N VAL A 894 -23.94 8.36 -20.73
CA VAL A 894 -24.90 7.31 -20.36
C VAL A 894 -26.28 7.67 -20.89
N LEU A 895 -26.94 6.69 -21.51
CA LEU A 895 -28.32 6.81 -21.99
C LEU A 895 -29.28 6.90 -20.79
N GLN A 896 -30.23 7.83 -20.88
CA GLN A 896 -31.24 8.06 -19.84
C GLN A 896 -32.46 7.18 -20.07
N LYS A 897 -33.14 6.80 -18.98
CA LYS A 897 -34.45 6.11 -19.05
C LYS A 897 -35.54 7.15 -19.27
N GLY A 898 -36.15 7.20 -20.46
CA GLY A 898 -37.19 8.16 -20.80
C GLY A 898 -37.70 8.04 -22.24
N THR A 899 -38.57 8.97 -22.64
CA THR A 899 -39.08 9.08 -24.02
C THR A 899 -38.05 9.66 -24.99
N ASP A 900 -37.10 10.43 -24.48
CA ASP A 900 -35.88 10.84 -25.17
C ASP A 900 -34.69 10.29 -24.34
N PRO A 901 -34.03 9.22 -24.79
CA PRO A 901 -32.93 8.60 -24.04
C PRO A 901 -31.63 9.41 -24.13
N TYR A 902 -31.54 10.41 -25.01
CA TYR A 902 -30.32 11.21 -25.20
C TYR A 902 -30.65 12.67 -25.60
N PRO A 903 -30.96 13.55 -24.64
CA PRO A 903 -31.42 14.93 -24.89
C PRO A 903 -30.27 15.90 -25.26
N TRP A 904 -29.32 15.44 -26.08
CA TRP A 904 -28.11 16.17 -26.48
C TRP A 904 -27.99 16.16 -28.01
N PRO A 905 -27.77 17.32 -28.66
CA PRO A 905 -27.76 17.41 -30.12
C PRO A 905 -26.50 16.75 -30.70
N MET A 906 -26.69 15.65 -31.44
CA MET A 906 -25.61 14.94 -32.14
C MET A 906 -24.95 15.81 -33.22
N PHE A 907 -23.67 15.56 -33.48
CA PHE A 907 -22.83 16.39 -34.36
C PHE A 907 -22.03 15.56 -35.37
N SER A 908 -22.19 15.85 -36.67
CA SER A 908 -21.52 15.14 -37.78
C SER A 908 -20.81 16.04 -38.80
N SER A 909 -20.95 17.37 -38.70
CA SER A 909 -20.23 18.34 -39.53
C SER A 909 -20.22 19.75 -38.91
N TYR A 910 -19.08 20.44 -39.00
CA TYR A 910 -18.92 21.81 -38.48
C TYR A 910 -19.91 22.80 -39.14
N PRO A 911 -20.43 23.82 -38.41
CA PRO A 911 -20.08 24.23 -37.05
C PRO A 911 -20.81 23.47 -35.93
N LEU A 912 -20.20 23.43 -34.76
CA LEU A 912 -20.74 22.76 -33.57
C LEU A 912 -22.09 23.37 -33.10
N PRO A 913 -23.06 22.57 -32.62
CA PRO A 913 -24.30 23.07 -32.03
C PRO A 913 -24.05 24.04 -30.87
N LYS A 914 -24.70 25.21 -30.92
CA LYS A 914 -24.59 26.26 -29.88
C LYS A 914 -24.99 25.80 -28.48
N TYR A 915 -25.69 24.68 -28.34
CA TYR A 915 -26.09 24.09 -27.06
C TYR A 915 -24.92 23.72 -26.14
N TYR A 916 -23.76 23.38 -26.73
CA TYR A 916 -22.54 23.04 -25.98
C TYR A 916 -21.72 24.26 -25.54
N ILE A 917 -22.11 25.45 -26.01
CA ILE A 917 -21.39 26.72 -25.81
C ILE A 917 -22.23 27.60 -24.87
N LEU A 918 -21.77 27.82 -23.65
CA LEU A 918 -22.53 28.58 -22.66
C LEU A 918 -22.36 30.08 -22.89
N ASN A 919 -23.48 30.80 -23.05
CA ASN A 919 -23.47 32.25 -23.21
C ASN A 919 -22.95 32.90 -21.92
N LEU A 920 -21.77 33.52 -21.99
CA LEU A 920 -21.19 34.26 -20.88
C LEU A 920 -22.15 35.38 -20.42
N PRO A 921 -22.30 35.60 -19.09
CA PRO A 921 -23.03 36.76 -18.59
C PRO A 921 -22.34 38.03 -19.11
N LYS A 922 -23.10 38.88 -19.80
CA LYS A 922 -22.59 40.11 -20.44
C LYS A 922 -21.90 40.99 -19.41
N THR A 923 -20.56 40.93 -19.35
CA THR A 923 -19.76 41.83 -18.53
C THR A 923 -19.99 43.24 -19.02
N THR A 924 -20.65 44.05 -18.19
CA THR A 924 -20.95 45.44 -18.50
C THR A 924 -19.62 46.17 -18.66
N ARG A 925 -19.26 46.57 -19.90
CA ARG A 925 -18.10 47.43 -20.17
C ARG A 925 -18.28 48.75 -19.40
N CYS A 926 -17.77 48.82 -18.17
CA CYS A 926 -17.81 50.02 -17.35
C CYS A 926 -16.87 51.08 -17.94
N LYS A 927 -17.39 51.83 -18.92
CA LYS A 927 -16.63 52.80 -19.72
C LYS A 927 -16.24 54.08 -18.98
N GLN A 928 -16.64 54.25 -17.71
CA GLN A 928 -16.51 55.53 -16.99
C GLN A 928 -15.69 55.47 -15.69
N GLY A 929 -15.22 54.30 -15.24
CA GLY A 929 -14.42 54.16 -14.01
C GLY A 929 -12.90 53.99 -14.20
N LYS A 930 -12.40 53.98 -15.45
CA LYS A 930 -11.08 53.39 -15.78
C LYS A 930 -9.84 54.09 -15.18
N ASN A 931 -9.88 55.38 -14.89
CA ASN A 931 -8.66 56.12 -14.51
C ASN A 931 -8.56 56.37 -12.98
N TYR A 932 -9.66 56.74 -12.32
CA TYR A 932 -9.61 57.25 -10.93
C TYR A 932 -9.18 56.20 -9.89
N ILE A 933 -9.58 54.93 -10.08
CA ILE A 933 -9.22 53.83 -9.15
C ILE A 933 -7.76 53.40 -9.37
N LEU A 934 -7.31 53.39 -10.63
CA LEU A 934 -5.91 53.13 -10.99
C LEU A 934 -4.97 54.26 -10.55
N GLU A 935 -5.42 55.52 -10.54
CA GLU A 935 -4.65 56.62 -9.95
C GLU A 935 -4.55 56.49 -8.43
N MET A 936 -5.64 56.20 -7.71
CA MET A 936 -5.60 56.00 -6.24
C MET A 936 -4.72 54.80 -5.80
N ALA A 937 -4.72 53.71 -6.56
CA ALA A 937 -3.89 52.54 -6.26
C ALA A 937 -2.38 52.79 -6.43
N PHE A 938 -1.99 53.76 -7.27
CA PHE A 938 -0.58 54.03 -7.62
C PHE A 938 -0.07 55.41 -7.15
N SER A 939 -0.90 56.28 -6.58
CA SER A 939 -0.48 57.63 -6.12
C SER A 939 0.41 57.64 -4.86
N LYS A 940 0.68 56.47 -4.25
CA LYS A 940 1.66 56.31 -3.18
C LYS A 940 2.73 55.33 -3.64
N ALA A 941 3.98 55.77 -3.60
CA ALA A 941 5.11 55.02 -4.12
C ALA A 941 5.34 53.70 -3.35
N SER A 942 4.92 52.59 -3.94
CA SER A 942 5.58 51.27 -3.92
C SER A 942 4.61 50.17 -4.37
N VAL A 943 5.08 49.26 -5.21
CA VAL A 943 4.31 48.06 -5.61
C VAL A 943 4.00 47.15 -4.41
N MET A 944 4.71 47.32 -3.29
CA MET A 944 4.40 46.69 -1.99
C MET A 944 3.00 46.99 -1.43
N PHE A 945 2.27 47.99 -1.94
CA PHE A 945 0.90 48.31 -1.50
C PHE A 945 -0.21 47.83 -2.45
N LEU A 946 0.11 47.04 -3.49
CA LEU A 946 -0.90 46.19 -4.13
C LEU A 946 -1.31 45.07 -3.18
N ASN A 947 -2.24 45.37 -2.27
CA ASN A 947 -2.85 44.37 -1.40
C ASN A 947 -3.43 43.26 -2.30
N PRO A 948 -2.98 42.00 -2.21
CA PRO A 948 -3.33 40.95 -3.16
C PRO A 948 -4.85 40.73 -3.25
N THR A 949 -5.57 40.92 -2.14
CA THR A 949 -7.05 40.91 -2.10
C THR A 949 -7.71 41.84 -3.12
N MET A 950 -7.07 42.96 -3.50
CA MET A 950 -7.61 43.91 -4.48
C MET A 950 -7.54 43.36 -5.90
N CYS A 951 -6.53 42.56 -6.27
CA CYS A 951 -6.41 41.99 -7.62
C CYS A 951 -7.60 41.09 -7.98
N PHE A 952 -8.16 40.37 -7.01
CA PHE A 952 -9.30 39.46 -7.19
C PHE A 952 -10.67 40.16 -7.26
N LEU A 953 -10.71 41.48 -7.03
CA LEU A 953 -11.93 42.29 -7.18
C LEU A 953 -12.09 42.88 -8.59
N TYR A 954 -11.07 42.76 -9.45
CA TYR A 954 -11.04 43.41 -10.76
C TYR A 954 -11.36 42.43 -11.90
N PRO A 955 -12.14 42.86 -12.91
CA PRO A 955 -12.42 42.01 -14.07
C PRO A 955 -11.18 41.87 -14.97
N PRO A 956 -11.05 40.79 -15.77
CA PRO A 956 -9.86 40.48 -16.57
C PRO A 956 -9.26 41.65 -17.39
N PRO A 957 -10.03 42.57 -18.02
CA PRO A 957 -9.46 43.69 -18.76
C PRO A 957 -8.70 44.70 -17.89
N VAL A 958 -9.04 44.84 -16.62
CA VAL A 958 -8.31 45.70 -15.65
C VAL A 958 -7.07 44.96 -15.13
N LEU A 959 -7.16 43.64 -15.02
CA LEU A 959 -6.04 42.78 -14.62
C LEU A 959 -4.92 42.78 -15.67
N ALA A 960 -5.25 42.83 -16.96
CA ALA A 960 -4.27 42.98 -18.05
C ALA A 960 -3.43 44.27 -17.93
N ASP A 961 -4.10 45.42 -17.70
CA ASP A 961 -3.43 46.71 -17.52
C ASP A 961 -2.60 46.76 -16.19
N LEU A 962 -3.00 45.97 -15.19
CA LEU A 962 -2.23 45.77 -13.94
C LEU A 962 -1.00 44.89 -14.16
N LEU A 963 -1.13 43.77 -14.87
CA LEU A 963 -0.04 42.86 -15.24
C LEU A 963 1.05 43.59 -16.03
N GLU A 964 0.68 44.36 -17.06
CA GLU A 964 1.62 45.11 -17.89
C GLU A 964 2.45 46.10 -17.06
N LYS A 965 1.82 46.79 -16.10
CA LYS A 965 2.49 47.71 -15.17
C LYS A 965 3.36 46.97 -14.13
N ALA A 966 2.86 45.88 -13.56
CA ALA A 966 3.58 45.11 -12.54
C ALA A 966 4.85 44.48 -13.12
N VAL A 967 4.74 43.81 -14.27
CA VAL A 967 5.89 43.21 -14.96
C VAL A 967 6.91 44.29 -15.35
N SER A 968 6.47 45.42 -15.92
CA SER A 968 7.37 46.51 -16.32
C SER A 968 8.07 47.20 -15.14
N TYR A 969 7.44 47.24 -13.95
CA TYR A 969 8.08 47.71 -12.73
C TYR A 969 9.11 46.70 -12.23
N LEU A 970 8.75 45.41 -12.13
CA LEU A 970 9.64 44.36 -11.64
C LEU A 970 10.87 44.21 -12.54
N SER A 971 10.71 44.23 -13.87
CA SER A 971 11.83 44.17 -14.82
C SER A 971 12.71 45.42 -14.83
N ALA A 972 12.30 46.50 -14.16
CA ALA A 972 13.10 47.71 -13.96
C ALA A 972 13.91 47.67 -12.65
N LEU A 973 13.66 46.71 -11.75
CA LEU A 973 14.44 46.52 -10.52
C LEU A 973 15.59 45.52 -10.75
N PRO A 974 16.87 45.93 -10.67
CA PRO A 974 18.00 45.02 -10.85
C PRO A 974 18.06 43.86 -9.84
N SER A 975 17.35 43.96 -8.72
CA SER A 975 17.25 42.89 -7.72
C SER A 975 16.25 41.78 -8.07
N GLU A 976 15.28 42.06 -8.95
CA GLU A 976 14.23 41.11 -9.37
C GLU A 976 14.53 40.48 -10.75
N CYS A 977 15.41 41.12 -11.53
CA CYS A 977 15.92 40.58 -12.80
C CYS A 977 16.85 39.39 -12.55
N PHE A 978 16.32 38.18 -12.70
CA PHE A 978 17.03 36.91 -12.52
C PHE A 978 17.75 36.45 -13.80
N PHE A 979 17.20 36.77 -14.97
CA PHE A 979 17.78 36.45 -16.28
C PHE A 979 18.24 37.74 -16.98
N PRO A 980 19.30 37.68 -17.82
CA PRO A 980 19.69 38.83 -18.64
C PRO A 980 18.54 39.21 -19.61
N PRO A 981 18.37 40.50 -19.92
CA PRO A 981 17.43 40.93 -20.95
C PRO A 981 17.83 40.32 -22.30
N ALA A 982 16.84 39.92 -23.09
CA ALA A 982 17.07 39.28 -24.38
C ALA A 982 17.31 40.32 -25.49
N ASP A 983 18.45 40.19 -26.18
CA ASP A 983 18.82 40.98 -27.35
C ASP A 983 18.00 40.56 -28.59
N TYR A 984 16.70 40.87 -28.60
CA TYR A 984 15.81 40.52 -29.71
C TYR A 984 15.99 41.46 -30.91
N ILE A 985 16.64 40.96 -31.97
CA ILE A 985 16.74 41.62 -33.27
C ILE A 985 15.63 41.07 -34.18
N GLY A 986 14.56 41.86 -34.35
CA GLY A 986 13.39 41.46 -35.12
C GLY A 986 13.50 41.72 -36.63
N GLU A 987 13.96 40.72 -37.38
CA GLU A 987 13.78 40.63 -38.84
C GLU A 987 13.10 39.32 -39.19
N CYS A 988 11.87 39.35 -39.73
CA CYS A 988 11.25 38.12 -40.22
C CYS A 988 10.30 38.28 -41.41
N GLY A 989 10.35 37.28 -42.30
CA GLY A 989 9.49 37.13 -43.47
C GLY A 989 8.29 36.20 -43.25
N ILE A 990 7.75 35.71 -44.37
CA ILE A 990 6.43 35.05 -44.52
C ILE A 990 6.18 33.88 -43.52
N VAL A 991 4.90 33.68 -43.17
CA VAL A 991 4.40 32.68 -42.22
C VAL A 991 4.28 31.28 -42.87
N ASN A 992 4.68 30.22 -42.16
CA ASN A 992 4.48 28.83 -42.62
C ASN A 992 3.02 28.37 -42.41
N PRO A 993 2.41 27.65 -43.38
CA PRO A 993 0.99 27.31 -43.34
C PRO A 993 0.61 26.31 -42.23
N GLU A 994 1.53 25.48 -41.75
CA GLU A 994 1.28 24.47 -40.70
C GLU A 994 0.87 25.08 -39.35
N CYS A 995 1.26 26.33 -39.08
CA CYS A 995 0.90 27.03 -37.84
C CYS A 995 -0.58 27.47 -37.77
N LEU A 996 -1.33 27.47 -38.88
CA LEU A 996 -2.70 28.01 -38.90
C LEU A 996 -3.68 27.17 -38.08
N ASN A 997 -3.62 25.83 -38.17
CA ASN A 997 -4.61 24.96 -37.52
C ASN A 997 -4.55 25.05 -35.98
N LEU A 998 -3.37 25.19 -35.39
CA LEU A 998 -3.20 25.38 -33.94
C LEU A 998 -3.74 26.74 -33.49
N CYS A 999 -3.39 27.81 -34.19
CA CYS A 999 -3.84 29.17 -33.89
C CYS A 999 -5.36 29.30 -33.96
N LEU A 1000 -6.01 28.47 -34.78
CA LEU A 1000 -7.46 28.41 -34.91
C LEU A 1000 -8.18 28.02 -33.61
N PHE A 1001 -7.65 27.09 -32.81
CA PHE A 1001 -8.26 26.69 -31.52
C PHE A 1001 -8.24 27.83 -30.50
N VAL A 1002 -7.09 28.48 -30.34
CA VAL A 1002 -6.93 29.66 -29.47
C VAL A 1002 -7.84 30.79 -29.92
N CYS A 1003 -7.93 31.04 -31.23
CA CYS A 1003 -8.77 32.11 -31.77
C CYS A 1003 -10.27 31.80 -31.66
N ARG A 1004 -10.70 30.54 -31.82
CA ARG A 1004 -12.08 30.11 -31.53
C ARG A 1004 -12.45 30.39 -30.07
N TYR A 1005 -11.59 30.03 -29.11
CA TYR A 1005 -11.81 30.29 -27.68
C TYR A 1005 -11.83 31.80 -27.37
N GLY A 1006 -10.86 32.57 -27.87
CA GLY A 1006 -10.83 34.02 -27.69
C GLY A 1006 -12.00 34.79 -28.33
N ARG A 1007 -12.58 34.28 -29.43
CA ARG A 1007 -13.83 34.77 -30.02
C ARG A 1007 -15.04 34.42 -29.14
N HIS A 1008 -15.12 33.21 -28.59
CA HIS A 1008 -16.16 32.80 -27.62
C HIS A 1008 -16.17 33.70 -26.38
N LEU A 1009 -14.98 33.99 -25.83
CA LEU A 1009 -14.80 34.93 -24.71
C LEU A 1009 -15.08 36.41 -25.08
N ASN A 1010 -15.37 36.72 -26.34
CA ASN A 1010 -15.54 38.09 -26.87
C ASN A 1010 -14.32 39.00 -26.65
N LEU A 1011 -13.11 38.43 -26.66
CA LEU A 1011 -11.83 39.13 -26.46
C LEU A 1011 -11.17 39.54 -27.79
N LEU A 1012 -11.26 38.68 -28.80
CA LEU A 1012 -10.55 38.84 -30.08
C LEU A 1012 -11.39 39.53 -31.17
N ARG A 1013 -10.70 39.97 -32.23
CA ARG A 1013 -11.30 40.48 -33.47
C ARG A 1013 -11.18 39.44 -34.58
N ASP A 1014 -11.88 39.64 -35.70
CA ASP A 1014 -11.96 38.63 -36.76
C ASP A 1014 -10.59 38.26 -37.38
N ASN A 1015 -9.62 39.19 -37.42
CA ASN A 1015 -8.30 38.98 -38.03
C ASN A 1015 -7.19 38.52 -37.06
N SER A 1016 -7.47 38.32 -35.77
CA SER A 1016 -6.44 38.06 -34.74
C SER A 1016 -5.66 36.73 -34.90
N GLU A 1017 -6.01 35.88 -35.86
CA GLU A 1017 -5.27 34.65 -36.19
C GLU A 1017 -3.86 34.94 -36.71
N GLN A 1018 -3.71 35.93 -37.59
CA GLN A 1018 -2.41 36.31 -38.16
C GLN A 1018 -1.49 36.92 -37.10
N ASP A 1019 -2.05 37.78 -36.23
CA ASP A 1019 -1.37 38.39 -35.10
C ASP A 1019 -0.83 37.34 -34.12
N LEU A 1020 -1.61 36.28 -33.86
CA LEU A 1020 -1.17 35.15 -33.04
C LEU A 1020 -0.06 34.34 -33.72
N CYS A 1021 -0.18 34.02 -35.01
CA CYS A 1021 0.89 33.33 -35.75
C CYS A 1021 2.21 34.11 -35.72
N LEU A 1022 2.17 35.44 -35.87
CA LEU A 1022 3.34 36.31 -35.77
C LEU A 1022 3.93 36.30 -34.35
N LEU A 1023 3.09 36.41 -33.32
CA LEU A 1023 3.54 36.32 -31.93
C LEU A 1023 4.24 34.99 -31.63
N MET A 1024 3.67 33.86 -32.05
CA MET A 1024 4.29 32.53 -31.87
C MET A 1024 5.65 32.46 -32.57
N LYS A 1025 5.79 33.05 -33.76
CA LYS A 1025 7.05 33.10 -34.51
C LYS A 1025 8.12 33.94 -33.79
N HIS A 1026 7.77 35.13 -33.31
CA HIS A 1026 8.65 35.97 -32.49
C HIS A 1026 9.09 35.25 -31.19
N CYS A 1027 8.18 34.50 -30.55
CA CYS A 1027 8.52 33.67 -29.40
C CYS A 1027 9.48 32.54 -29.79
N GLN A 1028 9.23 31.82 -30.88
CA GLN A 1028 10.10 30.75 -31.37
C GLN A 1028 11.51 31.25 -31.69
N GLU A 1029 11.65 32.43 -32.30
CA GLU A 1029 12.93 33.10 -32.55
C GLU A 1029 13.67 33.41 -31.24
N LEU A 1030 12.98 34.09 -30.31
CA LEU A 1030 13.50 34.44 -28.98
C LEU A 1030 14.00 33.21 -28.22
N LEU A 1031 13.23 32.12 -28.24
CA LEU A 1031 13.60 30.86 -27.60
C LEU A 1031 14.72 30.15 -28.35
N SER A 1032 14.82 30.28 -29.68
CA SER A 1032 15.92 29.70 -30.47
C SER A 1032 17.27 30.36 -30.16
N GLN A 1033 17.28 31.68 -29.92
CA GLN A 1033 18.45 32.45 -29.52
C GLN A 1033 18.97 32.08 -28.12
N GLN A 1034 18.10 31.57 -27.25
CA GLN A 1034 18.42 31.15 -25.87
C GLN A 1034 18.93 29.69 -25.78
N ARG A 1035 19.37 29.08 -26.90
CA ARG A 1035 19.85 27.69 -26.96
C ARG A 1035 21.36 27.58 -27.19
N PRO A 1036 22.04 26.58 -26.59
CA PRO A 1036 23.46 26.37 -26.80
C PRO A 1036 23.76 25.85 -28.23
N LEU A 1037 24.78 26.41 -28.89
CA LEU A 1037 25.38 25.81 -30.08
C LEU A 1037 26.10 24.52 -29.68
N HIS A 1038 25.48 23.37 -29.96
CA HIS A 1038 26.08 22.06 -29.71
C HIS A 1038 27.00 21.62 -30.87
N ASN A 1039 28.22 21.20 -30.54
CA ASN A 1039 29.16 20.54 -31.46
C ASN A 1039 28.99 19.01 -31.52
N SER A 1040 28.00 18.45 -30.80
CA SER A 1040 27.69 17.02 -30.76
C SER A 1040 26.18 16.81 -30.84
N PRO A 1041 25.68 15.79 -31.55
CA PRO A 1041 24.23 15.54 -31.63
C PRO A 1041 23.68 15.27 -30.22
N PRO A 1042 22.66 16.01 -29.76
CA PRO A 1042 21.95 15.67 -28.54
C PRO A 1042 21.10 14.40 -28.76
N PRO A 1043 20.68 13.70 -27.69
CA PRO A 1043 19.71 12.61 -27.81
C PRO A 1043 18.45 13.11 -28.52
N ASP A 1044 17.76 12.22 -29.25
CA ASP A 1044 16.69 12.60 -30.20
C ASP A 1044 15.56 13.43 -29.54
N THR A 1045 15.30 13.22 -28.25
CA THR A 1045 14.38 14.00 -27.38
C THR A 1045 14.69 15.50 -27.25
N LEU A 1046 15.91 15.92 -27.57
CA LEU A 1046 16.40 17.30 -27.53
C LEU A 1046 16.73 17.85 -28.94
N GLN A 1047 16.51 17.07 -30.00
CA GLN A 1047 16.69 17.51 -31.39
C GLN A 1047 15.44 18.24 -31.91
N GLY A 1048 15.30 19.54 -31.60
CA GLY A 1048 14.31 20.36 -32.29
C GLY A 1048 13.78 21.55 -31.50
N ALA A 1049 12.78 22.22 -32.05
CA ALA A 1049 11.96 23.21 -31.34
C ALA A 1049 11.24 22.56 -30.14
N TYR A 1050 10.68 23.37 -29.23
CA TYR A 1050 9.81 22.85 -28.18
C TYR A 1050 8.66 22.03 -28.82
N PRO A 1051 8.43 20.77 -28.41
CA PRO A 1051 7.50 19.87 -29.13
C PRO A 1051 6.02 20.14 -28.84
N GLY A 1052 5.68 20.85 -27.77
CA GLY A 1052 4.31 21.25 -27.44
C GLY A 1052 3.91 22.60 -28.05
N HIS A 1053 2.64 22.98 -27.87
CA HIS A 1053 2.20 24.33 -28.21
C HIS A 1053 2.48 25.31 -27.06
N ASP A 1054 2.74 26.59 -27.38
CA ASP A 1054 2.98 27.61 -26.36
C ASP A 1054 1.65 28.14 -25.78
N TRP A 1055 1.06 27.35 -24.88
CA TRP A 1055 -0.15 27.69 -24.15
C TRP A 1055 -0.01 28.94 -23.28
N PHE A 1056 1.19 29.24 -22.79
CA PHE A 1056 1.43 30.42 -21.97
C PHE A 1056 1.43 31.70 -22.81
N ALA A 1057 2.20 31.75 -23.91
CA ALA A 1057 2.19 32.89 -24.83
C ALA A 1057 0.79 33.10 -25.44
N SER A 1058 0.06 32.01 -25.73
CA SER A 1058 -1.34 32.05 -26.17
C SER A 1058 -2.28 32.64 -25.10
N THR A 1059 -2.08 32.29 -23.83
CA THR A 1059 -2.84 32.86 -22.69
C THR A 1059 -2.55 34.35 -22.53
N VAL A 1060 -1.27 34.77 -22.64
CA VAL A 1060 -0.88 36.19 -22.60
C VAL A 1060 -1.52 37.00 -23.74
N PHE A 1061 -1.57 36.46 -24.96
CA PHE A 1061 -2.25 37.09 -26.09
C PHE A 1061 -3.74 37.33 -25.84
N LEU A 1062 -4.43 36.35 -25.26
CA LEU A 1062 -5.84 36.48 -24.88
C LEU A 1062 -6.05 37.49 -23.74
N ILE A 1063 -5.18 37.51 -22.72
CA ILE A 1063 -5.19 38.52 -21.65
C ILE A 1063 -5.04 39.94 -22.24
N MET A 1064 -4.17 40.11 -23.24
CA MET A 1064 -3.96 41.38 -23.95
C MET A 1064 -5.01 41.68 -25.03
N ALA A 1065 -6.13 40.94 -25.05
CA ALA A 1065 -7.26 41.12 -25.96
C ALA A 1065 -6.87 41.08 -27.46
N GLY A 1066 -5.88 40.25 -27.80
CA GLY A 1066 -5.40 40.04 -29.17
C GLY A 1066 -4.40 41.08 -29.67
N ASP A 1067 -3.83 41.91 -28.81
CA ASP A 1067 -2.79 42.88 -29.17
C ASP A 1067 -1.40 42.22 -29.13
N MET A 1068 -0.85 41.94 -30.31
CA MET A 1068 0.45 41.27 -30.48
C MET A 1068 1.62 42.09 -29.91
N GLU A 1069 1.64 43.42 -30.11
CA GLU A 1069 2.74 44.27 -29.63
C GLU A 1069 2.73 44.41 -28.11
N ARG A 1070 1.55 44.44 -27.46
CA ARG A 1070 1.45 44.38 -25.99
C ARG A 1070 1.85 43.02 -25.45
N ALA A 1071 1.38 41.94 -26.08
CA ALA A 1071 1.72 40.57 -25.67
C ALA A 1071 3.24 40.32 -25.76
N LEU A 1072 3.87 40.69 -26.87
CA LEU A 1072 5.31 40.54 -27.07
C LEU A 1072 6.13 41.35 -26.05
N ARG A 1073 5.77 42.62 -25.81
CA ARG A 1073 6.44 43.44 -24.78
C ARG A 1073 6.30 42.86 -23.38
N LEU A 1074 5.12 42.36 -23.02
CA LEU A 1074 4.93 41.68 -21.73
C LEU A 1074 5.83 40.45 -21.61
N LEU A 1075 5.87 39.59 -22.64
CA LEU A 1075 6.69 38.37 -22.64
C LEU A 1075 8.19 38.68 -22.57
N LEU A 1076 8.66 39.70 -23.29
CA LEU A 1076 10.05 40.17 -23.24
C LEU A 1076 10.43 40.67 -21.84
N HIS A 1077 9.64 41.55 -21.22
CA HIS A 1077 9.90 42.02 -19.86
C HIS A 1077 9.80 40.87 -18.84
N LEU A 1078 8.78 40.02 -18.94
CA LEU A 1078 8.58 38.85 -18.06
C LEU A 1078 9.73 37.84 -18.15
N SER A 1079 10.38 37.70 -19.32
CA SER A 1079 11.52 36.79 -19.51
C SER A 1079 12.73 37.11 -18.61
N THR A 1080 12.85 38.35 -18.12
CA THR A 1080 13.88 38.76 -17.16
C THR A 1080 13.63 38.23 -15.74
N LEU A 1081 12.36 37.95 -15.40
CA LEU A 1081 11.92 37.59 -14.06
C LEU A 1081 11.98 36.07 -13.84
N LEU A 1082 12.25 35.65 -12.60
CA LEU A 1082 12.26 34.23 -12.21
C LEU A 1082 10.91 33.54 -12.50
N THR A 1083 9.78 34.25 -12.37
CA THR A 1083 8.44 33.69 -12.62
C THR A 1083 8.28 33.10 -14.03
N SER A 1084 9.00 33.61 -15.03
CA SER A 1084 9.00 33.04 -16.39
C SER A 1084 9.54 31.61 -16.45
N ALA A 1085 10.42 31.20 -15.53
CA ALA A 1085 10.98 29.85 -15.46
C ALA A 1085 9.92 28.76 -15.19
N PHE A 1086 8.81 29.13 -14.56
CA PHE A 1086 7.79 28.19 -14.08
C PHE A 1086 6.43 28.35 -14.76
N LEU A 1087 6.05 29.60 -15.10
CA LEU A 1087 4.82 29.86 -15.86
C LEU A 1087 4.96 29.58 -17.36
N TRP A 1088 6.18 29.60 -17.92
CA TRP A 1088 6.42 29.48 -19.35
C TRP A 1088 7.33 28.26 -19.68
N PRO A 1089 6.81 27.02 -19.66
CA PRO A 1089 7.63 25.81 -19.81
C PRO A 1089 8.42 25.70 -21.11
N ALA A 1090 7.92 26.29 -22.20
CA ALA A 1090 8.64 26.34 -23.46
C ALA A 1090 10.00 27.07 -23.33
N ARG A 1091 10.12 28.04 -22.40
CA ARG A 1091 11.30 28.90 -22.29
C ARG A 1091 12.56 28.18 -21.82
N LEU A 1092 12.45 27.25 -20.85
CA LEU A 1092 13.62 26.54 -20.32
C LEU A 1092 13.90 25.21 -21.02
N HIS A 1093 13.10 24.82 -22.03
CA HIS A 1093 13.34 23.61 -22.81
C HIS A 1093 14.61 23.74 -23.67
N GLY A 1094 15.72 23.13 -23.21
CA GLY A 1094 17.03 23.19 -23.86
C GLY A 1094 17.74 24.54 -23.76
N SER A 1095 17.41 25.36 -22.75
CA SER A 1095 17.94 26.73 -22.62
C SER A 1095 19.35 26.80 -22.03
N VAL A 1096 20.17 27.75 -22.50
CA VAL A 1096 21.48 28.11 -21.92
C VAL A 1096 21.41 28.57 -20.46
N HIS A 1097 20.22 28.95 -19.98
CA HIS A 1097 20.01 29.40 -18.61
C HIS A 1097 19.93 28.26 -17.58
N LEU A 1098 19.85 27.00 -18.03
CA LEU A 1098 19.92 25.82 -17.17
C LEU A 1098 21.36 25.26 -17.07
N PRO A 1099 21.77 24.73 -15.90
CA PRO A 1099 22.95 23.89 -15.78
C PRO A 1099 22.92 22.71 -16.76
N MET A 1100 24.10 22.32 -17.26
CA MET A 1100 24.24 21.29 -18.30
C MET A 1100 23.61 19.95 -17.88
N GLU A 1101 23.78 19.53 -16.62
CA GLU A 1101 23.22 18.27 -16.12
C GLU A 1101 21.68 18.28 -16.09
N ILE A 1102 21.05 19.44 -15.93
CA ILE A 1102 19.58 19.59 -15.96
C ILE A 1102 19.09 19.65 -17.41
N ALA A 1103 19.74 20.45 -18.26
CA ALA A 1103 19.40 20.52 -19.68
C ALA A 1103 19.50 19.13 -20.38
N GLN A 1104 20.56 18.37 -20.10
CA GLN A 1104 20.75 17.01 -20.65
C GLN A 1104 19.70 15.99 -20.15
N SER A 1105 19.16 16.17 -18.94
CA SER A 1105 18.13 15.28 -18.38
C SER A 1105 16.76 15.38 -19.07
N SER A 1106 16.51 16.45 -19.84
CA SER A 1106 15.19 16.84 -20.39
C SER A 1106 14.07 17.10 -19.36
N ILE A 1107 14.31 16.98 -18.05
CA ILE A 1107 13.30 17.26 -17.01
C ILE A 1107 13.15 18.77 -16.79
N HIS A 1108 11.96 19.30 -17.06
CA HIS A 1108 11.64 20.70 -16.82
C HIS A 1108 11.60 21.05 -15.32
N PRO A 1109 12.04 22.24 -14.87
CA PRO A 1109 11.98 22.64 -13.46
C PRO A 1109 10.59 22.63 -12.82
N VAL A 1110 9.52 22.79 -13.61
CA VAL A 1110 8.14 22.60 -13.11
C VAL A 1110 7.91 21.17 -12.61
N TYR A 1111 8.57 20.16 -13.20
CA TYR A 1111 8.52 18.79 -12.70
C TYR A 1111 9.45 18.59 -11.50
N SER A 1112 10.74 18.92 -11.64
CA SER A 1112 11.75 18.62 -10.60
C SER A 1112 11.64 19.50 -9.35
N CYS A 1113 11.03 20.68 -9.44
CA CYS A 1113 10.85 21.61 -8.33
C CYS A 1113 9.36 21.77 -7.96
N THR A 1114 8.52 22.33 -8.85
CA THR A 1114 7.12 22.63 -8.50
C THR A 1114 6.34 21.38 -8.08
N ALA A 1115 6.37 20.31 -8.88
CA ALA A 1115 5.68 19.07 -8.55
C ALA A 1115 6.27 18.35 -7.31
N HIS A 1116 7.59 18.43 -7.10
CA HIS A 1116 8.24 17.91 -5.88
C HIS A 1116 7.73 18.60 -4.61
N TYR A 1117 7.58 19.94 -4.63
CA TYR A 1117 7.00 20.65 -3.49
C TYR A 1117 5.49 20.43 -3.35
N VAL A 1118 4.75 20.22 -4.44
CA VAL A 1118 3.34 19.81 -4.35
C VAL A 1118 3.22 18.46 -3.64
N GLU A 1119 4.01 17.44 -3.98
CA GLU A 1119 3.99 16.15 -3.26
C GLU A 1119 4.40 16.27 -1.80
N MET A 1120 5.39 17.12 -1.48
CA MET A 1120 5.77 17.41 -0.10
C MET A 1120 4.60 18.03 0.69
N LEU A 1121 4.07 19.16 0.23
CA LEU A 1121 3.05 19.92 0.95
C LEU A 1121 1.74 19.14 1.05
N LEU A 1122 1.36 18.36 0.03
CA LEU A 1122 0.20 17.47 0.11
C LEU A 1122 0.33 16.42 1.21
N LYS A 1123 1.54 15.85 1.40
CA LYS A 1123 1.76 14.86 2.46
C LYS A 1123 1.54 15.48 3.85
N THR A 1124 1.98 16.72 4.06
CA THR A 1124 1.89 17.40 5.37
C THR A 1124 0.53 18.04 5.62
N GLU A 1125 0.00 18.82 4.66
CA GLU A 1125 -1.21 19.64 4.82
C GLU A 1125 -2.50 18.91 4.47
N VAL A 1126 -2.45 17.94 3.54
CA VAL A 1126 -3.63 17.21 3.03
C VAL A 1126 -3.36 15.69 2.95
N PRO A 1127 -2.93 15.03 4.04
CA PRO A 1127 -2.42 13.65 4.02
C PRO A 1127 -3.42 12.61 3.49
N LEU A 1128 -4.73 12.88 3.62
CA LEU A 1128 -5.78 12.02 3.06
C LEU A 1128 -5.77 12.00 1.53
N VAL A 1129 -5.57 13.15 0.88
CA VAL A 1129 -5.44 13.26 -0.57
C VAL A 1129 -4.13 12.62 -1.03
N PHE A 1130 -3.01 12.88 -0.36
CA PHE A 1130 -1.74 12.21 -0.67
C PHE A 1130 -1.86 10.67 -0.58
N SER A 1131 -2.55 10.17 0.44
CA SER A 1131 -2.81 8.74 0.61
C SER A 1131 -3.71 8.18 -0.49
N ALA A 1132 -4.75 8.91 -0.90
CA ALA A 1132 -5.64 8.54 -2.01
C ALA A 1132 -4.87 8.31 -3.31
N PHE A 1133 -4.02 9.26 -3.73
CA PHE A 1133 -3.15 9.09 -4.91
C PHE A 1133 -2.25 7.84 -4.80
N ARG A 1134 -1.60 7.64 -3.65
CA ARG A 1134 -0.73 6.47 -3.42
C ARG A 1134 -1.51 5.14 -3.45
N MET A 1135 -2.76 5.11 -2.97
CA MET A 1135 -3.66 3.95 -3.08
C MET A 1135 -4.10 3.68 -4.52
N SER A 1136 -4.43 4.72 -5.29
CA SER A 1136 -4.81 4.64 -6.71
C SER A 1136 -3.64 4.39 -7.67
N GLY A 1137 -2.40 4.32 -7.17
CA GLY A 1137 -1.22 3.98 -7.96
C GLY A 1137 -0.78 5.06 -8.97
N PHE A 1138 -1.18 6.31 -8.77
CA PHE A 1138 -0.90 7.47 -9.64
C PHE A 1138 -0.34 8.64 -8.80
N THR A 1139 0.28 9.64 -9.43
CA THR A 1139 0.94 10.74 -8.72
C THR A 1139 0.25 12.09 -8.92
N PRO A 1140 0.10 12.90 -7.86
CA PRO A 1140 -0.44 14.24 -8.01
C PRO A 1140 0.49 15.13 -8.86
N SER A 1141 1.79 14.83 -8.87
CA SER A 1141 2.79 15.46 -9.74
C SER A 1141 2.41 15.42 -11.21
N GLN A 1142 2.04 14.25 -11.75
CA GLN A 1142 1.69 14.11 -13.16
C GLN A 1142 0.39 14.86 -13.51
N MET A 1143 -0.58 14.92 -12.59
CA MET A 1143 -1.80 15.71 -12.78
C MET A 1143 -1.53 17.23 -12.74
N CYS A 1144 -0.77 17.69 -11.75
CA CYS A 1144 -0.44 19.11 -11.62
C CYS A 1144 0.40 19.60 -12.80
N VAL A 1145 1.34 18.79 -13.30
CA VAL A 1145 2.15 19.15 -14.47
C VAL A 1145 1.30 19.27 -15.74
N GLN A 1146 0.28 18.42 -15.91
CA GLN A 1146 -0.70 18.58 -17.00
C GLN A 1146 -1.48 19.90 -16.85
N TRP A 1147 -2.04 20.18 -15.68
CA TRP A 1147 -2.76 21.44 -15.42
C TRP A 1147 -1.89 22.68 -15.68
N LEU A 1148 -0.64 22.67 -15.19
CA LEU A 1148 0.30 23.79 -15.34
C LEU A 1148 0.77 23.95 -16.80
N GLY A 1149 1.03 22.85 -17.52
CA GLY A 1149 1.47 22.88 -18.91
C GLY A 1149 0.46 23.56 -19.85
N GLN A 1150 -0.84 23.31 -19.65
CA GLN A 1150 -1.92 23.95 -20.40
C GLN A 1150 -2.55 25.16 -19.68
N CYS A 1151 -1.87 25.79 -18.71
CA CYS A 1151 -2.35 26.97 -17.98
C CYS A 1151 -3.78 26.84 -17.39
N PHE A 1152 -4.15 25.65 -16.90
CA PHE A 1152 -5.49 25.28 -16.42
C PHE A 1152 -6.64 25.38 -17.45
N TRP A 1153 -6.35 25.54 -18.74
CA TRP A 1153 -7.35 25.45 -19.80
C TRP A 1153 -8.10 24.12 -19.69
N ASN A 1154 -9.41 24.13 -19.98
CA ASN A 1154 -10.38 23.03 -19.78
C ASN A 1154 -10.74 22.67 -18.32
N TYR A 1155 -10.02 23.19 -17.31
CA TYR A 1155 -10.25 22.87 -15.90
C TYR A 1155 -10.81 24.04 -15.10
N LEU A 1156 -10.35 25.27 -15.37
CA LEU A 1156 -10.80 26.50 -14.70
C LEU A 1156 -11.49 27.46 -15.68
N ASP A 1157 -12.39 28.31 -15.16
CA ASP A 1157 -12.95 29.44 -15.90
C ASP A 1157 -11.87 30.49 -16.19
N TRP A 1158 -12.02 31.23 -17.30
CA TRP A 1158 -11.07 32.24 -17.77
C TRP A 1158 -10.71 33.29 -16.71
N SER A 1159 -11.65 33.67 -15.84
CA SER A 1159 -11.37 34.59 -14.72
C SER A 1159 -10.32 34.04 -13.77
N GLU A 1160 -10.39 32.76 -13.43
CA GLU A 1160 -9.46 32.13 -12.49
C GLU A 1160 -8.11 31.83 -13.15
N ILE A 1161 -8.07 31.58 -14.46
CA ILE A 1161 -6.81 31.50 -15.23
C ILE A 1161 -6.09 32.86 -15.21
N CYS A 1162 -6.82 33.96 -15.41
CA CYS A 1162 -6.29 35.32 -15.30
C CYS A 1162 -5.77 35.62 -13.87
N HIS A 1163 -6.52 35.22 -12.84
CA HIS A 1163 -6.11 35.33 -11.44
C HIS A 1163 -4.86 34.50 -11.12
N TYR A 1164 -4.75 33.27 -11.63
CA TYR A 1164 -3.59 32.39 -11.45
C TYR A 1164 -2.30 33.05 -11.97
N VAL A 1165 -2.29 33.48 -13.24
CA VAL A 1165 -1.12 34.15 -13.84
C VAL A 1165 -0.73 35.40 -13.04
N SER A 1166 -1.72 36.19 -12.64
CA SER A 1166 -1.49 37.42 -11.86
C SER A 1166 -0.98 37.17 -10.45
N THR A 1167 -1.45 36.12 -9.79
CA THR A 1167 -0.99 35.73 -8.45
C THR A 1167 0.49 35.32 -8.50
N CYS A 1168 0.89 34.48 -9.46
CA CYS A 1168 2.28 34.05 -9.60
C CYS A 1168 3.22 35.19 -10.03
N VAL A 1169 2.75 36.19 -10.78
CA VAL A 1169 3.54 37.38 -11.16
C VAL A 1169 3.69 38.36 -10.00
N VAL A 1170 2.63 38.60 -9.21
CA VAL A 1170 2.64 39.61 -8.13
C VAL A 1170 3.20 39.07 -6.81
N MET A 1171 2.91 37.82 -6.47
CA MET A 1171 3.29 37.21 -5.18
C MET A 1171 4.57 36.35 -5.25
N GLY A 1172 4.92 35.86 -6.44
CA GLY A 1172 6.12 35.05 -6.70
C GLY A 1172 5.82 33.66 -7.28
N PRO A 1173 6.86 32.97 -7.82
CA PRO A 1173 6.69 31.67 -8.48
C PRO A 1173 6.31 30.52 -7.52
N ASP A 1174 6.58 30.66 -6.23
CA ASP A 1174 6.21 29.72 -5.18
C ASP A 1174 4.69 29.56 -5.04
N TYR A 1175 3.92 30.61 -5.35
CA TYR A 1175 2.45 30.55 -5.39
C TYR A 1175 1.91 29.55 -6.43
N GLN A 1176 2.70 29.15 -7.43
CA GLN A 1176 2.33 28.07 -8.35
C GLN A 1176 2.20 26.71 -7.63
N VAL A 1177 3.01 26.48 -6.58
CA VAL A 1177 2.88 25.30 -5.70
C VAL A 1177 1.63 25.43 -4.85
N TYR A 1178 1.43 26.58 -4.20
CA TYR A 1178 0.33 26.81 -3.27
C TYR A 1178 -1.04 26.74 -3.96
N MET A 1179 -1.13 27.20 -5.21
CA MET A 1179 -2.31 27.06 -6.07
C MET A 1179 -2.68 25.59 -6.33
N CYS A 1180 -1.70 24.75 -6.71
CA CYS A 1180 -1.95 23.31 -6.91
C CYS A 1180 -2.39 22.62 -5.61
N VAL A 1181 -1.80 22.95 -4.47
CA VAL A 1181 -2.20 22.43 -3.16
C VAL A 1181 -3.60 22.91 -2.77
N ALA A 1182 -3.96 24.16 -3.05
CA ALA A 1182 -5.29 24.71 -2.80
C ALA A 1182 -6.38 24.03 -3.66
N VAL A 1183 -6.11 23.79 -4.95
CA VAL A 1183 -7.00 23.04 -5.86
C VAL A 1183 -7.22 21.62 -5.34
N LEU A 1184 -6.17 20.90 -4.94
CA LEU A 1184 -6.29 19.54 -4.42
C LEU A 1184 -6.94 19.46 -3.04
N LYS A 1185 -6.83 20.52 -2.23
CA LYS A 1185 -7.59 20.68 -0.98
C LYS A 1185 -9.08 20.95 -1.23
N HIS A 1186 -9.40 21.74 -2.26
CA HIS A 1186 -10.79 21.97 -2.69
C HIS A 1186 -11.48 20.67 -3.10
N LEU A 1187 -10.82 19.88 -3.96
CA LEU A 1187 -11.30 18.59 -4.46
C LEU A 1187 -11.21 17.43 -3.45
N GLN A 1188 -10.91 17.68 -2.17
CA GLN A 1188 -10.61 16.61 -1.20
C GLN A 1188 -11.77 15.60 -1.03
N GLN A 1189 -13.02 16.05 -1.04
CA GLN A 1189 -14.17 15.14 -0.88
C GLN A 1189 -14.34 14.25 -2.12
N ASP A 1190 -14.32 14.86 -3.31
CA ASP A 1190 -14.47 14.15 -4.59
C ASP A 1190 -13.33 13.15 -4.81
N ILE A 1191 -12.09 13.55 -4.51
CA ILE A 1191 -10.91 12.65 -4.57
C ILE A 1191 -11.12 11.41 -3.70
N LEU A 1192 -11.62 11.58 -2.47
CA LEU A 1192 -11.85 10.45 -1.56
C LEU A 1192 -13.01 9.55 -2.02
N GLN A 1193 -14.04 10.12 -2.65
CA GLN A 1193 -15.13 9.36 -3.27
C GLN A 1193 -14.63 8.58 -4.51
N HIS A 1194 -13.97 9.24 -5.46
CA HIS A 1194 -13.44 8.62 -6.68
C HIS A 1194 -12.28 7.64 -6.44
N THR A 1195 -11.67 7.67 -5.26
CA THR A 1195 -10.75 6.61 -4.80
C THR A 1195 -11.49 5.32 -4.44
N GLN A 1196 -12.69 5.41 -3.88
CA GLN A 1196 -13.51 4.24 -3.51
C GLN A 1196 -14.11 3.55 -4.74
N THR A 1197 -14.54 4.33 -5.74
CA THR A 1197 -15.05 3.83 -7.04
C THR A 1197 -13.96 3.44 -8.04
N GLN A 1198 -12.68 3.61 -7.68
CA GLN A 1198 -11.50 3.19 -8.48
C GLN A 1198 -11.31 3.93 -9.82
N ASP A 1199 -11.88 5.13 -9.97
CA ASP A 1199 -11.87 5.92 -11.21
C ASP A 1199 -11.15 7.29 -11.09
N LEU A 1200 -10.56 7.60 -9.92
CA LEU A 1200 -9.87 8.87 -9.61
C LEU A 1200 -9.03 9.48 -10.74
N GLN A 1201 -8.21 8.67 -11.42
CA GLN A 1201 -7.32 9.13 -12.50
C GLN A 1201 -8.09 9.67 -13.71
N VAL A 1202 -9.25 9.08 -13.99
CA VAL A 1202 -10.15 9.47 -15.10
C VAL A 1202 -10.93 10.71 -14.70
N PHE A 1203 -11.51 10.72 -13.49
CA PHE A 1203 -12.21 11.88 -12.94
C PHE A 1203 -11.37 13.17 -13.00
N LEU A 1204 -10.15 13.16 -12.44
CA LEU A 1204 -9.28 14.34 -12.38
C LEU A 1204 -8.82 14.88 -13.75
N LYS A 1205 -8.88 14.05 -14.80
CA LYS A 1205 -8.53 14.44 -16.18
C LYS A 1205 -9.72 14.91 -16.98
N GLU A 1206 -10.88 14.31 -16.78
CA GLU A 1206 -12.03 14.52 -17.65
C GLU A 1206 -12.99 15.60 -17.15
N GLU A 1207 -13.13 15.75 -15.83
CA GLU A 1207 -14.05 16.69 -15.22
C GLU A 1207 -13.40 18.06 -14.95
N PRO A 1208 -14.13 19.16 -15.18
CA PRO A 1208 -13.66 20.50 -14.83
C PRO A 1208 -13.74 20.74 -13.32
N ILE A 1209 -12.93 21.65 -12.80
CA ILE A 1209 -12.85 21.98 -11.36
C ILE A 1209 -14.00 22.94 -11.02
N GLN A 1210 -15.15 22.39 -10.63
CA GLN A 1210 -16.36 23.16 -10.35
C GLN A 1210 -16.26 23.92 -9.02
N GLY A 1211 -16.62 25.21 -9.01
CA GLY A 1211 -16.75 26.00 -7.78
C GLY A 1211 -15.45 26.55 -7.17
N PHE A 1212 -14.28 26.23 -7.73
CA PHE A 1212 -13.00 26.81 -7.29
C PHE A 1212 -12.92 28.31 -7.64
N ARG A 1213 -12.46 29.12 -6.67
CA ARG A 1213 -12.20 30.56 -6.80
C ARG A 1213 -10.92 30.89 -6.07
N VAL A 1214 -9.98 31.58 -6.73
CA VAL A 1214 -8.66 31.88 -6.12
C VAL A 1214 -8.80 32.72 -4.85
N SER A 1215 -9.75 33.65 -4.84
CA SER A 1215 -10.08 34.51 -3.69
C SER A 1215 -10.41 33.73 -2.41
N ASN A 1216 -11.12 32.60 -2.53
CA ASN A 1216 -11.57 31.82 -1.38
C ASN A 1216 -10.43 31.06 -0.68
N TYR A 1217 -9.31 30.88 -1.37
CA TYR A 1217 -8.15 30.15 -0.87
C TYR A 1217 -6.92 31.04 -0.60
N LEU A 1218 -7.04 32.36 -0.80
CA LEU A 1218 -5.92 33.29 -0.61
C LEU A 1218 -5.36 33.26 0.82
N GLU A 1219 -6.21 33.34 1.85
CA GLU A 1219 -5.79 33.26 3.27
C GLU A 1219 -5.06 31.95 3.58
N TYR A 1220 -5.46 30.85 2.95
CA TYR A 1220 -4.79 29.56 3.08
C TYR A 1220 -3.43 29.54 2.39
N MET A 1221 -3.31 30.13 1.18
CA MET A 1221 -2.04 30.26 0.48
C MET A 1221 -1.06 31.19 1.22
N GLU A 1222 -1.52 32.29 1.81
CA GLU A 1222 -0.69 33.13 2.70
C GLU A 1222 -0.22 32.36 3.94
N GLY A 1223 -1.04 31.43 4.45
CA GLY A 1223 -0.65 30.51 5.52
C GLY A 1223 0.48 29.56 5.10
N LEU A 1224 0.42 29.03 3.87
CA LEU A 1224 1.51 28.22 3.28
C LEU A 1224 2.77 29.06 3.03
N GLU A 1225 2.62 30.30 2.56
CA GLU A 1225 3.73 31.23 2.33
C GLU A 1225 4.54 31.43 3.62
N ARG A 1226 3.88 31.79 4.72
CA ARG A 1226 4.52 32.04 6.02
C ARG A 1226 5.29 30.83 6.56
N SER A 1227 4.85 29.62 6.23
CA SER A 1227 5.46 28.36 6.70
C SER A 1227 6.56 27.85 5.76
N TYR A 1228 6.43 28.03 4.44
CA TYR A 1228 7.22 27.31 3.44
C TYR A 1228 8.00 28.18 2.45
N ARG A 1229 7.73 29.49 2.31
CA ARG A 1229 8.36 30.35 1.29
C ARG A 1229 9.88 30.30 1.33
N THR A 1230 10.48 30.37 2.52
CA THR A 1230 11.95 30.30 2.71
C THR A 1230 12.56 29.01 2.14
N MET A 1231 11.84 27.89 2.16
CA MET A 1231 12.30 26.61 1.61
C MET A 1231 12.07 26.56 0.09
N VAL A 1232 10.82 26.77 -0.34
CA VAL A 1232 10.40 26.64 -1.75
C VAL A 1232 11.13 27.65 -2.62
N LEU A 1233 11.09 28.93 -2.26
CA LEU A 1233 11.63 30.02 -3.08
C LEU A 1233 13.16 29.98 -3.14
N THR A 1234 13.85 29.55 -2.09
CA THR A 1234 15.32 29.39 -2.11
C THR A 1234 15.74 28.33 -3.13
N ASP A 1235 15.07 27.18 -3.15
CA ASP A 1235 15.39 26.11 -4.11
C ASP A 1235 14.96 26.46 -5.54
N MET A 1236 13.87 27.22 -5.72
CA MET A 1236 13.49 27.81 -7.00
C MET A 1236 14.53 28.81 -7.54
N ASN A 1237 15.14 29.63 -6.67
CA ASN A 1237 16.24 30.53 -7.04
C ASN A 1237 17.52 29.77 -7.44
N ASN A 1238 17.71 28.53 -6.97
CA ASN A 1238 18.91 27.75 -7.23
C ASN A 1238 18.92 27.03 -8.61
N ILE A 1239 17.92 27.27 -9.47
CA ILE A 1239 17.81 26.62 -10.79
C ILE A 1239 18.93 27.05 -11.75
N SER A 1240 19.44 28.28 -11.66
CA SER A 1240 20.51 28.80 -12.53
C SER A 1240 21.92 28.66 -11.92
N GLN A 1241 22.01 28.32 -10.64
CA GLN A 1241 23.30 28.18 -9.96
C GLN A 1241 23.99 26.91 -10.47
N ARG A 1242 25.14 27.07 -11.13
CA ARG A 1242 26.08 25.96 -11.32
C ARG A 1242 26.47 25.45 -9.93
N VAL A 1243 26.32 24.14 -9.71
CA VAL A 1243 26.97 23.48 -8.59
C VAL A 1243 28.48 23.61 -8.85
N SER A 1244 29.16 24.34 -7.97
CA SER A 1244 30.57 24.72 -8.08
C SER A 1244 31.52 23.62 -7.60
#